data_AF-A0A2B4RYA2-F1
#
_entry.id   AF-A0A2B4RYA2-F1
#
_cell.length_a   1.000
_cell.length_b   1.000
_cell.length_c   1.000
_cell.angle_alpha   90.00
_cell.angle_beta   90.00
_cell.angle_gamma   90.00
#
_symmetry.space_group_name_H-M   'P 1'
#
loop_
_entity.id
_entity.type
_entity.pdbx_description
1 polymer ?
#
loop_
_entity_poly.entity_id
_entity_poly.type
_entity_poly.pdbx_seq_one_letter_code
_entity_poly.pdbx_strand_id
1 'polypeptide(L)'
;MKLFTSEVFRWVLATLLLCSSKSESFRISRTPPSNPTIVVLGENSAQVRLEWELSDAPNNYFVQFWRRKPGEDLKQIAIRTNGNAFNPGSTSEFEASLPATLTLKNVQRNEEYTYAIILLNSQAAEVARDIVTIKVVVPPEITDPPPQTPLLTIGENKTLTCNASGDPFPKITWTKDGTPAEEFNVTGYKLHFTNVELKDVGSYRCTASNGYGDDATSVSIASIRCNDCEIRTVGITLSSETWKSALNNQQSMEFKTLRANVLSEEGKMFVEKPKEEVYDVIINKRVLVLVSMDLDSLCACKILQWLFKCDNVQYTIVPVSGKEDLVRAYHEHFEQLKHIFLINCGANLNILEMLEPEEDVMFFIADSHRPIDLDNIYNQDQVKLLMKEGEHLTVPDFDDIYADSEDEFGDSDSDESEPFSKRRRTGEGDSPVSKRMSKRQWHQNRQEILYQYYAYAFHGSSASLVMYELAWKMSKDSNDLLWWAAIGLTHQYLYEKIDRSKTGARRVLREPPETHRTPLKWVLGESSKEFFRDMGTRQLIDFYCSRIPLVQSKQKFYSMDFDLRNNLKGWVETSADKFGLDEMSYGTFHVQYGFKNKLCASDVVYAVNALLEAPDTDGMSKWDHFLEALDALSRSNTEKLQEGIKLGKKQLIAVVEQVRSLIDMHQVMCAGHFLYSHLREGIPDLNLFSKPAVLGALARFILNAYVVMSKNKKAAALPFVLAAPLDTEKGTCLLVGVPPIADDSGKNFLGKAFEMAASKTKSRTIHDHFDPAGAYEGILRIRWQDHVSSKELLERAGTKPLSAEVMSRRWKMIGHIFRKDRNNDCNIAVSWAPEGRRRRGRPKTTWRRTVEKERQEAGWRSWEEVRTAATNREEWKSSVKALSATRHEKD
;
A
#
# COMPACT_ATOMS: atom_id res chain seq x y z
N MET A 1 0.50 14.12 29.65
CA MET A 1 -0.19 14.49 28.41
C MET A 1 0.83 15.18 27.50
N LYS A 2 1.80 14.42 26.99
CA LYS A 2 3.02 14.93 26.32
C LYS A 2 3.64 13.92 25.33
N LEU A 3 2.84 12.93 24.91
CA LEU A 3 3.22 11.86 23.98
C LEU A 3 1.99 11.60 23.11
N PHE A 4 1.77 12.51 22.19
CA PHE A 4 0.74 12.51 21.16
C PHE A 4 1.39 13.17 19.97
N THR A 5 1.54 12.44 18.86
CA THR A 5 1.60 12.88 17.45
C THR A 5 2.17 11.78 16.55
N SER A 6 1.79 11.82 15.26
CA SER A 6 2.43 11.17 14.08
C SER A 6 1.46 10.41 13.17
N GLU A 7 0.62 9.53 13.72
CA GLU A 7 -0.04 8.49 12.90
C GLU A 7 -1.56 8.59 12.80
N VAL A 8 -2.21 9.16 13.82
CA VAL A 8 -3.66 9.06 14.03
C VAL A 8 -4.49 9.80 12.98
N PHE A 9 -3.87 10.76 12.25
CA PHE A 9 -4.54 11.53 11.20
C PHE A 9 -4.18 11.13 9.77
N ARG A 10 -3.38 10.08 9.59
CA ARG A 10 -2.91 9.72 8.26
C ARG A 10 -4.04 9.26 7.32
N TRP A 11 -5.20 8.82 7.84
CA TRP A 11 -6.22 8.05 7.10
C TRP A 11 -7.69 8.30 7.47
N VAL A 12 -8.09 9.55 7.71
CA VAL A 12 -9.50 9.95 7.91
C VAL A 12 -10.06 10.61 6.64
N LEU A 13 -11.24 10.19 6.14
CA LEU A 13 -12.22 11.03 5.39
C LEU A 13 -13.43 10.20 4.86
N ALA A 14 -14.63 10.82 4.72
CA ALA A 14 -15.99 10.25 4.45
C ALA A 14 -16.48 9.23 5.50
N THR A 15 -17.62 8.52 5.46
CA THR A 15 -18.81 8.24 4.59
C THR A 15 -19.66 9.43 4.06
N LEU A 16 -20.73 9.33 3.22
CA LEU A 16 -21.22 8.34 2.20
C LEU A 16 -22.08 9.03 1.06
N LEU A 17 -22.98 8.26 0.41
CA LEU A 17 -23.89 8.49 -0.73
C LEU A 17 -25.23 9.23 -0.49
N LEU A 18 -25.73 9.79 -1.61
CA LEU A 18 -27.12 9.85 -2.10
C LEU A 18 -28.17 8.98 -1.34
N CYS A 19 -29.18 9.62 -0.72
CA CYS A 19 -30.61 9.38 -1.01
C CYS A 19 -31.54 10.35 -0.27
N SER A 20 -32.39 11.09 -1.00
CA SER A 20 -33.75 11.56 -0.67
C SER A 20 -34.02 12.97 -1.19
N SER A 21 -34.76 13.07 -2.29
CA SER A 21 -35.48 14.28 -2.67
C SER A 21 -36.80 14.36 -1.90
N LYS A 22 -37.14 15.56 -1.39
CA LYS A 22 -38.49 16.14 -1.35
C LYS A 22 -38.49 17.45 -0.57
N SER A 23 -38.89 18.53 -1.23
CA SER A 23 -39.39 19.75 -0.61
C SER A 23 -40.83 19.93 -1.09
N GLU A 24 -41.80 19.97 -0.18
CA GLU A 24 -43.19 20.25 -0.52
C GLU A 24 -43.45 21.76 -0.62
N SER A 25 -44.22 22.16 -1.62
CA SER A 25 -45.02 23.39 -1.55
C SER A 25 -46.27 23.25 -2.42
N PHE A 26 -47.44 23.11 -1.78
CA PHE A 26 -48.72 23.05 -2.46
C PHE A 26 -49.25 24.46 -2.74
N ARG A 27 -49.62 24.74 -4.00
CA ARG A 27 -50.58 25.80 -4.36
C ARG A 27 -51.27 25.44 -5.67
N ILE A 28 -52.56 25.13 -5.59
CA ILE A 28 -53.42 24.94 -6.77
C ILE A 28 -53.88 26.31 -7.27
N SER A 29 -53.47 26.63 -8.49
CA SER A 29 -53.98 27.75 -9.28
C SER A 29 -54.16 27.26 -10.71
N ARG A 30 -55.41 27.34 -11.21
CA ARG A 30 -55.77 26.92 -12.57
C ARG A 30 -54.89 27.64 -13.58
N THR A 31 -53.92 26.93 -14.13
CA THR A 31 -52.90 27.47 -15.02
C THR A 31 -53.20 27.05 -16.46
N PRO A 32 -52.95 27.91 -17.46
CA PRO A 32 -53.03 27.51 -18.86
C PRO A 32 -51.98 26.42 -19.17
N PRO A 33 -52.12 25.65 -20.26
CA PRO A 33 -51.10 24.71 -20.68
C PRO A 33 -49.75 25.41 -20.81
N SER A 34 -48.72 24.84 -20.19
CA SER A 34 -47.34 25.28 -20.35
C SER A 34 -46.82 24.91 -21.75
N ASN A 35 -45.79 25.62 -22.24
CA ASN A 35 -45.02 25.18 -23.42
C ASN A 35 -44.75 23.66 -23.36
N PRO A 36 -44.87 22.92 -24.47
CA PRO A 36 -44.75 21.48 -24.45
C PRO A 36 -43.32 21.07 -24.11
N THR A 37 -43.19 20.01 -23.32
CA THR A 37 -41.90 19.33 -23.19
C THR A 37 -41.62 18.62 -24.51
N ILE A 38 -40.54 19.02 -25.18
CA ILE A 38 -40.08 18.42 -26.44
C ILE A 38 -39.18 17.24 -26.10
N VAL A 39 -39.66 16.02 -26.36
CA VAL A 39 -38.90 14.78 -26.13
C VAL A 39 -38.50 14.19 -27.48
N VAL A 40 -37.19 14.07 -27.72
CA VAL A 40 -36.64 13.36 -28.88
C VAL A 40 -36.62 11.86 -28.54
N LEU A 41 -37.30 11.04 -29.32
CA LEU A 41 -37.44 9.61 -29.04
C LEU A 41 -36.33 8.82 -29.76
N GLY A 42 -35.24 8.53 -29.04
CA GLY A 42 -34.17 7.61 -29.46
C GLY A 42 -33.13 8.21 -30.43
N GLU A 43 -31.87 7.80 -30.27
CA GLU A 43 -30.70 8.38 -30.96
C GLU A 43 -30.75 8.27 -32.51
N ASN A 44 -31.60 7.41 -33.07
CA ASN A 44 -31.68 7.14 -34.51
C ASN A 44 -33.12 7.15 -35.09
N SER A 45 -34.10 7.75 -34.41
CA SER A 45 -35.49 7.84 -34.90
C SER A 45 -35.96 9.29 -35.07
N ALA A 46 -36.41 9.64 -36.28
CA ALA A 46 -36.99 10.94 -36.62
C ALA A 46 -38.43 11.12 -36.06
N GLN A 47 -38.56 10.99 -34.74
CA GLN A 47 -39.80 11.17 -34.01
C GLN A 47 -39.62 12.17 -32.87
N VAL A 48 -40.50 13.17 -32.83
CA VAL A 48 -40.51 14.21 -31.81
C VAL A 48 -41.85 14.14 -31.09
N ARG A 49 -41.82 14.03 -29.76
CA ARG A 49 -43.03 14.05 -28.95
C ARG A 49 -43.17 15.40 -28.25
N LEU A 50 -44.37 15.97 -28.34
CA LEU A 50 -44.81 17.16 -27.63
C LEU A 50 -45.78 16.73 -26.53
N GLU A 51 -45.41 16.95 -25.26
CA GLU A 51 -46.26 16.67 -24.10
C GLU A 51 -46.62 17.98 -23.39
N TRP A 52 -47.93 18.30 -23.33
CA TRP A 52 -48.45 19.45 -22.60
C TRP A 52 -48.98 19.03 -21.22
N GLU A 53 -48.54 19.72 -20.17
CA GLU A 53 -49.11 19.53 -18.83
C GLU A 53 -50.43 20.32 -18.69
N LEU A 54 -51.48 19.62 -18.25
CA LEU A 54 -52.82 20.18 -18.00
C LEU A 54 -53.14 20.15 -16.51
N SER A 55 -52.66 21.15 -15.79
CA SER A 55 -52.94 21.38 -14.37
C SER A 55 -54.42 21.73 -14.10
N ASP A 56 -55.07 20.95 -13.23
CA ASP A 56 -56.45 21.18 -12.75
C ASP A 56 -57.57 21.26 -13.81
N ALA A 57 -57.47 20.48 -14.89
CA ALA A 57 -58.52 20.36 -15.91
C ALA A 57 -59.62 19.34 -15.51
N PRO A 58 -60.84 19.74 -15.09
CA PRO A 58 -61.99 18.83 -14.97
C PRO A 58 -62.35 18.16 -16.31
N ASN A 59 -62.97 16.96 -16.21
CA ASN A 59 -63.23 16.01 -17.32
C ASN A 59 -64.07 16.51 -18.52
N ASN A 60 -64.53 17.77 -18.53
CA ASN A 60 -65.47 18.34 -19.51
C ASN A 60 -64.86 19.41 -20.45
N TYR A 61 -63.53 19.43 -20.62
CA TYR A 61 -62.87 20.26 -21.65
C TYR A 61 -62.61 19.46 -22.94
N PHE A 62 -62.69 20.14 -24.08
CA PHE A 62 -62.29 19.62 -25.39
C PHE A 62 -60.86 20.06 -25.70
N VAL A 63 -60.06 19.14 -26.25
CA VAL A 63 -58.68 19.41 -26.66
C VAL A 63 -58.61 19.33 -28.17
N GLN A 64 -58.05 20.35 -28.82
CA GLN A 64 -57.78 20.37 -30.26
C GLN A 64 -56.30 20.59 -30.53
N PHE A 65 -55.76 19.84 -31.49
CA PHE A 65 -54.44 20.08 -32.07
C PHE A 65 -54.57 20.69 -33.46
N TRP A 66 -53.71 21.66 -33.76
CA TRP A 66 -53.66 22.40 -35.01
C TRP A 66 -52.22 22.43 -35.55
N ARG A 67 -52.06 22.44 -36.88
CA ARG A 67 -50.76 22.56 -37.59
C ARG A 67 -50.84 23.66 -38.63
N ARG A 68 -49.72 24.36 -38.84
CA ARG A 68 -49.50 25.34 -39.90
C ARG A 68 -48.13 25.15 -40.55
N LYS A 69 -48.09 25.20 -41.88
CA LYS A 69 -46.86 25.38 -42.68
C LYS A 69 -46.52 26.88 -42.81
N PRO A 70 -45.27 27.29 -43.03
CA PRO A 70 -44.93 28.70 -43.22
C PRO A 70 -45.65 29.24 -44.47
N GLY A 71 -46.48 30.27 -44.31
CA GLY A 71 -47.31 30.84 -45.38
C GLY A 71 -48.69 30.21 -45.58
N GLU A 72 -49.07 29.19 -44.81
CA GLU A 72 -50.45 28.66 -44.78
C GLU A 72 -51.21 29.12 -43.52
N ASP A 73 -52.54 28.95 -43.51
CA ASP A 73 -53.36 29.09 -42.31
C ASP A 73 -53.29 27.84 -41.40
N LEU A 74 -53.62 28.03 -40.13
CA LEU A 74 -53.74 26.94 -39.15
C LEU A 74 -54.90 26.00 -39.51
N LYS A 75 -54.60 24.71 -39.63
CA LYS A 75 -55.57 23.63 -39.91
C LYS A 75 -55.65 22.68 -38.71
N GLN A 76 -56.87 22.31 -38.33
CA GLN A 76 -57.12 21.36 -37.25
C GLN A 76 -56.70 19.95 -37.68
N ILE A 77 -55.90 19.27 -36.85
CA ILE A 77 -55.34 17.94 -37.16
C ILE A 77 -55.89 16.82 -36.28
N ALA A 78 -56.33 17.12 -35.05
CA ALA A 78 -56.99 16.15 -34.16
C ALA A 78 -57.88 16.87 -33.13
N ILE A 79 -58.97 16.23 -32.69
CA ILE A 79 -59.85 16.74 -31.64
C ILE A 79 -60.30 15.62 -30.69
N ARG A 80 -60.45 15.97 -29.41
CA ARG A 80 -61.09 15.16 -28.37
C ARG A 80 -62.41 15.78 -27.94
N THR A 81 -63.50 15.02 -28.03
CA THR A 81 -64.81 15.38 -27.46
C THR A 81 -65.23 14.38 -26.37
N ASN A 82 -65.63 14.90 -25.20
CA ASN A 82 -66.22 14.17 -24.06
C ASN A 82 -65.55 12.84 -23.71
N GLY A 83 -64.35 12.89 -23.12
CA GLY A 83 -63.70 11.74 -22.48
C GLY A 83 -63.06 10.70 -23.42
N ASN A 84 -63.58 10.54 -24.64
CA ASN A 84 -63.13 9.56 -25.63
C ASN A 84 -61.70 9.84 -26.18
N ALA A 85 -61.22 8.96 -27.05
CA ALA A 85 -59.96 9.13 -27.77
C ALA A 85 -59.99 10.31 -28.77
N PHE A 86 -58.82 10.77 -29.21
CA PHE A 86 -58.71 11.77 -30.27
C PHE A 86 -59.24 11.22 -31.60
N ASN A 87 -59.84 12.09 -32.42
CA ASN A 87 -60.30 11.78 -33.76
C ASN A 87 -59.81 12.84 -34.77
N PRO A 88 -59.07 12.46 -35.84
CA PRO A 88 -58.38 11.17 -35.98
C PRO A 88 -57.33 10.99 -34.88
N GLY A 89 -57.20 9.78 -34.33
CA GLY A 89 -56.28 9.50 -33.21
C GLY A 89 -54.84 9.28 -33.65
N SER A 90 -54.62 8.58 -34.76
CA SER A 90 -53.31 8.46 -35.41
C SER A 90 -53.45 8.56 -36.91
N THR A 91 -52.47 9.20 -37.53
CA THR A 91 -52.22 9.19 -38.97
C THR A 91 -50.82 8.63 -39.24
N SER A 92 -50.37 8.64 -40.50
CA SER A 92 -48.98 8.36 -40.88
C SER A 92 -48.00 9.46 -40.44
N GLU A 93 -48.48 10.70 -40.28
CA GLU A 93 -47.65 11.88 -39.97
C GLU A 93 -47.58 12.20 -38.47
N PHE A 94 -48.64 11.90 -37.71
CA PHE A 94 -48.74 12.24 -36.29
C PHE A 94 -49.70 11.32 -35.53
N GLU A 95 -49.48 11.18 -34.22
CA GLU A 95 -50.30 10.39 -33.30
C GLU A 95 -50.64 11.21 -32.05
N ALA A 96 -51.93 11.41 -31.80
CA ALA A 96 -52.47 12.18 -30.68
C ALA A 96 -52.99 11.22 -29.59
N SER A 97 -52.45 11.36 -28.38
CA SER A 97 -52.70 10.47 -27.24
C SER A 97 -53.03 11.25 -25.97
N LEU A 98 -53.69 10.58 -25.03
CA LEU A 98 -54.19 11.19 -23.79
C LEU A 98 -53.06 11.37 -22.75
N PRO A 99 -53.08 12.43 -21.92
CA PRO A 99 -54.14 13.45 -21.83
C PRO A 99 -54.03 14.57 -22.88
N ALA A 100 -52.81 14.95 -23.29
CA ALA A 100 -52.53 16.02 -24.25
C ALA A 100 -51.14 15.85 -24.90
N THR A 101 -50.94 14.73 -25.60
CA THR A 101 -49.64 14.34 -26.15
C THR A 101 -49.72 14.19 -27.67
N LEU A 102 -48.84 14.86 -28.42
CA LEU A 102 -48.74 14.75 -29.88
C LEU A 102 -47.36 14.21 -30.27
N THR A 103 -47.31 13.00 -30.83
CA THR A 103 -46.08 12.41 -31.38
C THR A 103 -46.02 12.64 -32.88
N LEU A 104 -45.01 13.35 -33.35
CA LEU A 104 -44.74 13.61 -34.77
C LEU A 104 -43.88 12.48 -35.34
N LYS A 105 -44.25 11.97 -36.52
CA LYS A 105 -43.58 10.84 -37.17
C LYS A 105 -42.88 11.29 -38.46
N ASN A 106 -41.66 10.81 -38.65
CA ASN A 106 -40.86 11.03 -39.87
C ASN A 106 -40.58 12.51 -40.19
N VAL A 107 -40.16 13.28 -39.18
CA VAL A 107 -39.87 14.73 -39.30
C VAL A 107 -38.73 14.96 -40.30
N GLN A 108 -39.00 15.66 -41.41
CA GLN A 108 -38.04 15.90 -42.47
C GLN A 108 -37.12 17.11 -42.18
N ARG A 109 -35.93 17.10 -42.78
CA ARG A 109 -34.96 18.20 -42.70
C ARG A 109 -35.49 19.43 -43.44
N ASN A 110 -35.23 20.63 -42.91
CA ASN A 110 -35.53 21.95 -43.48
C ASN A 110 -37.00 22.37 -43.60
N GLU A 111 -37.96 21.67 -42.98
CA GLU A 111 -39.34 22.17 -42.84
C GLU A 111 -39.59 22.74 -41.44
N GLU A 112 -39.95 24.03 -41.35
CA GLU A 112 -40.38 24.69 -40.11
C GLU A 112 -41.90 24.54 -39.94
N TYR A 113 -42.36 23.96 -38.83
CA TYR A 113 -43.79 23.74 -38.59
C TYR A 113 -44.25 24.40 -37.30
N THR A 114 -45.32 25.18 -37.37
CA THR A 114 -46.03 25.68 -36.17
C THR A 114 -47.14 24.71 -35.79
N TYR A 115 -47.10 24.18 -34.58
CA TYR A 115 -48.16 23.41 -33.96
C TYR A 115 -48.82 24.23 -32.85
N ALA A 116 -50.12 24.03 -32.64
CA ALA A 116 -50.84 24.67 -31.54
C ALA A 116 -51.79 23.69 -30.86
N ILE A 117 -51.92 23.81 -29.54
CA ILE A 117 -52.98 23.17 -28.75
C ILE A 117 -54.01 24.24 -28.37
N ILE A 118 -55.29 23.89 -28.46
CA ILE A 118 -56.41 24.75 -28.06
C ILE A 118 -57.33 23.96 -27.13
N LEU A 119 -57.67 24.57 -26.00
CA LEU A 119 -58.62 24.06 -25.01
C LEU A 119 -59.95 24.79 -25.14
N LEU A 120 -61.04 24.06 -25.34
CA LEU A 120 -62.40 24.61 -25.39
C LEU A 120 -63.26 24.11 -24.22
N ASN A 121 -64.14 24.97 -23.70
CA ASN A 121 -65.11 24.58 -22.68
C ASN A 121 -66.31 23.79 -23.29
N SER A 122 -67.23 23.36 -22.43
CA SER A 122 -68.46 22.65 -22.83
C SER A 122 -69.43 23.45 -23.72
N GLN A 123 -69.22 24.76 -23.88
CA GLN A 123 -69.94 25.64 -24.80
C GLN A 123 -69.15 25.93 -26.08
N ALA A 124 -68.05 25.18 -26.33
CA ALA A 124 -67.13 25.33 -27.45
C ALA A 124 -66.40 26.68 -27.54
N ALA A 125 -66.33 27.46 -26.46
CA ALA A 125 -65.52 28.68 -26.39
C ALA A 125 -64.07 28.38 -26.01
N GLU A 126 -63.11 29.08 -26.63
CA GLU A 126 -61.68 28.97 -26.33
C GLU A 126 -61.36 29.46 -24.91
N VAL A 127 -60.63 28.62 -24.17
CA VAL A 127 -60.26 28.84 -22.75
C VAL A 127 -58.78 29.17 -22.64
N ALA A 128 -57.95 28.46 -23.40
CA ALA A 128 -56.52 28.68 -23.49
C ALA A 128 -55.96 28.09 -24.78
N ARG A 129 -54.81 28.62 -25.19
CA ARG A 129 -54.07 28.24 -26.38
C ARG A 129 -52.58 28.32 -26.09
N ASP A 130 -51.85 27.37 -26.63
CA ASP A 130 -50.39 27.41 -26.69
C ASP A 130 -49.89 27.06 -28.10
N ILE A 131 -48.73 27.60 -28.49
CA ILE A 131 -48.18 27.53 -29.84
C ILE A 131 -46.67 27.27 -29.79
N VAL A 132 -46.24 26.16 -30.41
CA VAL A 132 -44.82 25.79 -30.54
C VAL A 132 -44.43 25.77 -32.01
N THR A 133 -43.25 26.31 -32.33
CA THR A 133 -42.64 26.18 -33.67
C THR A 133 -41.43 25.28 -33.58
N ILE A 134 -41.40 24.23 -34.40
CA ILE A 134 -40.28 23.29 -34.48
C ILE A 134 -39.45 23.65 -35.70
N LYS A 135 -38.14 23.83 -35.49
CA LYS A 135 -37.12 23.96 -36.53
C LYS A 135 -36.11 22.83 -36.36
N VAL A 136 -35.88 22.07 -37.42
CA VAL A 136 -34.84 21.02 -37.45
C VAL A 136 -33.49 21.66 -37.75
N VAL A 137 -32.48 21.33 -36.96
CA VAL A 137 -31.08 21.79 -37.07
C VAL A 137 -30.15 20.58 -36.99
N VAL A 138 -28.96 20.67 -37.59
CA VAL A 138 -27.98 19.58 -37.56
C VAL A 138 -26.77 20.02 -36.72
N PRO A 139 -26.40 19.29 -35.65
CA PRO A 139 -25.27 19.64 -34.82
C PRO A 139 -23.94 19.57 -35.59
N PRO A 140 -22.87 20.22 -35.10
CA PRO A 140 -21.58 20.19 -35.76
C PRO A 140 -20.91 18.81 -35.62
N GLU A 141 -20.21 18.38 -36.66
CA GLU A 141 -19.40 17.14 -36.69
C GLU A 141 -18.07 17.41 -37.39
N ILE A 142 -16.94 16.96 -36.82
CA ILE A 142 -15.61 17.11 -37.45
C ILE A 142 -15.41 15.96 -38.45
N THR A 143 -15.36 16.30 -39.73
CA THR A 143 -15.27 15.35 -40.86
C THR A 143 -13.83 15.06 -41.31
N ASP A 144 -12.90 15.98 -41.04
CA ASP A 144 -11.46 15.80 -41.27
C ASP A 144 -10.71 16.29 -40.03
N PRO A 145 -10.42 15.43 -39.04
CA PRO A 145 -9.72 15.83 -37.83
C PRO A 145 -8.21 15.98 -38.07
N PRO A 146 -7.52 16.89 -37.36
CA PRO A 146 -6.06 16.96 -37.41
C PRO A 146 -5.43 15.64 -36.92
N PRO A 147 -4.22 15.29 -37.40
CA PRO A 147 -3.46 14.15 -36.88
C PRO A 147 -3.37 14.19 -35.35
N GLN A 148 -3.49 13.05 -34.67
CA GLN A 148 -3.46 13.01 -33.20
C GLN A 148 -2.09 13.38 -32.62
N THR A 149 -1.00 13.03 -33.31
CA THR A 149 0.39 13.22 -32.84
C THR A 149 1.31 13.79 -33.95
N PRO A 150 1.07 15.03 -34.43
CA PRO A 150 1.88 15.61 -35.49
C PRO A 150 3.29 15.92 -34.97
N LEU A 151 4.27 15.24 -35.56
CA LEU A 151 5.68 15.56 -35.37
C LEU A 151 6.02 16.90 -36.06
N LEU A 152 6.52 17.87 -35.31
CA LEU A 152 7.06 19.14 -35.81
C LEU A 152 8.59 19.07 -35.76
N THR A 153 9.30 19.55 -36.79
CA THR A 153 10.78 19.62 -36.78
C THR A 153 11.20 21.07 -36.54
N ILE A 154 12.18 21.31 -35.65
CA ILE A 154 12.67 22.68 -35.40
C ILE A 154 13.16 23.34 -36.71
N GLY A 155 12.73 24.58 -36.94
CA GLY A 155 13.06 25.35 -38.15
C GLY A 155 12.24 25.05 -39.39
N GLU A 156 11.44 23.98 -39.41
CA GLU A 156 10.54 23.67 -40.54
C GLU A 156 9.19 24.41 -40.41
N ASN A 157 8.43 24.43 -41.52
CA ASN A 157 7.05 24.92 -41.56
C ASN A 157 6.08 23.73 -41.64
N LYS A 158 4.96 23.79 -40.92
CA LYS A 158 3.93 22.74 -40.92
C LYS A 158 2.53 23.34 -40.82
N THR A 159 1.51 22.63 -41.29
CA THR A 159 0.12 23.09 -41.19
C THR A 159 -0.75 21.93 -40.72
N LEU A 160 -1.67 22.21 -39.79
CA LEU A 160 -2.73 21.27 -39.39
C LEU A 160 -4.06 21.75 -40.00
N THR A 161 -4.84 20.80 -40.48
CA THR A 161 -6.20 21.02 -41.02
C THR A 161 -7.22 20.43 -40.05
N CYS A 162 -8.38 21.07 -39.95
CA CYS A 162 -9.54 20.53 -39.26
C CYS A 162 -10.78 20.96 -40.03
N ASN A 163 -11.57 20.04 -40.58
CA ASN A 163 -12.80 20.38 -41.32
C ASN A 163 -14.04 19.81 -40.62
N ALA A 164 -15.20 20.45 -40.80
CA ALA A 164 -16.43 20.10 -40.12
C ALA A 164 -17.68 20.33 -40.99
N SER A 165 -18.73 19.57 -40.70
CA SER A 165 -20.08 19.70 -41.27
C SER A 165 -21.11 20.07 -40.19
N GLY A 166 -22.25 20.60 -40.61
CA GLY A 166 -23.36 20.99 -39.75
C GLY A 166 -24.33 21.89 -40.53
N ASP A 167 -25.54 22.09 -40.02
CA ASP A 167 -26.52 23.01 -40.59
C ASP A 167 -27.21 23.81 -39.46
N PRO A 168 -26.84 25.11 -39.26
CA PRO A 168 -25.95 25.92 -40.09
C PRO A 168 -24.49 25.44 -40.14
N PHE A 169 -23.73 25.84 -41.16
CA PHE A 169 -22.33 25.43 -41.34
C PHE A 169 -21.45 25.90 -40.15
N PRO A 170 -20.65 25.01 -39.54
CA PRO A 170 -19.96 25.32 -38.29
C PRO A 170 -18.76 26.26 -38.47
N LYS A 171 -18.58 27.16 -37.50
CA LYS A 171 -17.38 27.96 -37.34
C LYS A 171 -16.32 27.15 -36.61
N ILE A 172 -15.15 27.02 -37.23
CA ILE A 172 -13.99 26.32 -36.65
C ILE A 172 -13.12 27.32 -35.91
N THR A 173 -12.68 26.92 -34.71
CA THR A 173 -11.78 27.68 -33.84
C THR A 173 -10.68 26.77 -33.32
N TRP A 174 -9.51 27.35 -33.04
CA TRP A 174 -8.36 26.64 -32.49
C TRP A 174 -8.01 27.18 -31.11
N THR A 175 -7.56 26.30 -30.22
CA THR A 175 -7.00 26.68 -28.92
C THR A 175 -5.72 25.91 -28.67
N LYS A 176 -4.74 26.53 -28.00
CA LYS A 176 -3.51 25.86 -27.57
C LYS A 176 -3.48 25.82 -26.05
N ASP A 177 -3.45 24.62 -25.47
CA ASP A 177 -3.37 24.42 -24.01
C ASP A 177 -4.44 25.16 -23.18
N GLY A 178 -5.54 25.58 -23.83
CA GLY A 178 -6.65 26.33 -23.23
C GLY A 178 -6.72 27.82 -23.62
N THR A 179 -5.72 28.41 -24.28
CA THR A 179 -5.77 29.81 -24.75
C THR A 179 -6.42 29.93 -26.15
N PRO A 180 -7.30 30.93 -26.39
CA PRO A 180 -7.91 31.18 -27.71
C PRO A 180 -6.94 31.63 -28.81
N ALA A 181 -7.41 31.54 -30.07
CA ALA A 181 -6.62 31.63 -31.30
C ALA A 181 -5.91 32.97 -31.61
N GLU A 182 -6.01 34.01 -30.77
CA GLU A 182 -5.56 35.37 -31.12
C GLU A 182 -4.03 35.53 -31.18
N GLU A 183 -3.28 34.58 -30.62
CA GLU A 183 -1.79 34.54 -30.66
C GLU A 183 -1.23 33.66 -31.81
N PHE A 184 -2.08 33.06 -32.66
CA PHE A 184 -1.66 32.04 -33.63
C PHE A 184 -1.98 32.39 -35.08
N ASN A 185 -1.15 31.91 -36.01
CA ASN A 185 -1.34 32.09 -37.45
C ASN A 185 -2.40 31.09 -37.98
N VAL A 186 -3.67 31.44 -37.80
CA VAL A 186 -4.83 30.60 -38.15
C VAL A 186 -5.58 31.19 -39.35
N THR A 187 -5.79 30.39 -40.40
CA THR A 187 -6.65 30.75 -41.55
C THR A 187 -7.92 29.90 -41.55
N GLY A 188 -8.84 30.25 -40.64
CA GLY A 188 -10.11 29.55 -40.44
C GLY A 188 -9.90 28.09 -40.02
N TYR A 189 -10.02 27.18 -40.97
CA TYR A 189 -9.92 25.72 -40.75
C TYR A 189 -8.48 25.18 -40.74
N LYS A 190 -7.47 26.05 -40.94
CA LYS A 190 -6.04 25.71 -40.93
C LYS A 190 -5.27 26.43 -39.83
N LEU A 191 -4.38 25.72 -39.15
CA LEU A 191 -3.41 26.26 -38.20
C LEU A 191 -2.00 26.14 -38.80
N HIS A 192 -1.29 27.26 -38.95
CA HIS A 192 0.05 27.30 -39.55
C HIS A 192 1.15 27.45 -38.50
N PHE A 193 2.14 26.59 -38.59
CA PHE A 193 3.43 26.70 -37.92
C PHE A 193 4.47 27.20 -38.92
N THR A 194 5.12 28.32 -38.61
CA THR A 194 6.18 28.92 -39.42
C THR A 194 7.44 29.05 -38.58
N ASN A 195 8.56 28.47 -39.03
CA ASN A 195 9.82 28.37 -38.28
C ASN A 195 9.59 27.78 -36.87
N VAL A 196 9.22 26.51 -36.81
CA VAL A 196 8.88 25.81 -35.55
C VAL A 196 9.98 26.00 -34.50
N GLU A 197 9.56 26.47 -33.32
CA GLU A 197 10.40 26.68 -32.14
C GLU A 197 9.96 25.78 -30.98
N LEU A 198 10.82 25.60 -29.95
CA LEU A 198 10.49 24.80 -28.76
C LEU A 198 9.20 25.23 -28.03
N LYS A 199 8.80 26.50 -28.18
CA LYS A 199 7.53 27.02 -27.64
C LYS A 199 6.30 26.42 -28.31
N ASP A 200 6.42 25.81 -29.48
CA ASP A 200 5.30 25.27 -30.29
C ASP A 200 4.86 23.85 -29.88
N VAL A 201 5.55 23.22 -28.92
CA VAL A 201 5.00 22.05 -28.21
C VAL A 201 3.69 22.46 -27.51
N GLY A 202 2.64 21.65 -27.65
CA GLY A 202 1.38 21.93 -26.98
C GLY A 202 0.22 21.03 -27.40
N SER A 203 -0.88 21.13 -26.65
CA SER A 203 -2.15 20.49 -26.98
C SER A 203 -3.00 21.45 -27.81
N TYR A 204 -3.10 21.21 -29.11
CA TYR A 204 -3.91 21.99 -30.04
C TYR A 204 -5.29 21.36 -30.18
N ARG A 205 -6.35 22.06 -29.75
CA ARG A 205 -7.73 21.62 -29.91
C ARG A 205 -8.41 22.43 -31.01
N CYS A 206 -8.97 21.73 -31.98
CA CYS A 206 -9.95 22.25 -32.91
C CYS A 206 -11.35 22.09 -32.29
N THR A 207 -12.16 23.15 -32.34
CA THR A 207 -13.57 23.17 -31.93
C THR A 207 -14.43 23.70 -33.07
N ALA A 208 -15.41 22.91 -33.50
CA ALA A 208 -16.40 23.27 -34.51
C ALA A 208 -17.76 23.53 -33.84
N SER A 209 -18.28 24.75 -33.98
CA SER A 209 -19.54 25.17 -33.37
C SER A 209 -20.46 25.85 -34.38
N ASN A 210 -21.75 25.49 -34.39
CA ASN A 210 -22.79 26.22 -35.13
C ASN A 210 -23.90 26.79 -34.21
N GLY A 211 -23.73 26.69 -32.89
CA GLY A 211 -24.71 27.14 -31.90
C GLY A 211 -25.90 26.20 -31.65
N TYR A 212 -25.89 24.98 -32.21
CA TYR A 212 -26.95 23.99 -32.02
C TYR A 212 -26.39 22.60 -31.69
N GLY A 213 -26.84 22.01 -30.59
CA GLY A 213 -26.27 20.76 -30.04
C GLY A 213 -24.93 21.00 -29.33
N ASP A 214 -24.20 19.92 -29.05
CA ASP A 214 -22.86 19.99 -28.46
C ASP A 214 -21.81 20.34 -29.52
N ASP A 215 -20.80 21.14 -29.13
CA ASP A 215 -19.67 21.47 -30.00
C ASP A 215 -18.79 20.24 -30.27
N ALA A 216 -18.53 19.95 -31.54
CA ALA A 216 -17.59 18.89 -31.91
C ALA A 216 -16.15 19.37 -31.68
N THR A 217 -15.35 18.58 -30.95
CA THR A 217 -13.93 18.91 -30.69
C THR A 217 -12.99 17.77 -31.01
N SER A 218 -11.81 18.11 -31.56
CA SER A 218 -10.72 17.19 -31.82
C SER A 218 -9.42 17.75 -31.24
N VAL A 219 -8.56 16.87 -30.71
CA VAL A 219 -7.32 17.24 -30.01
C VAL A 219 -6.12 16.63 -30.70
N SER A 220 -5.12 17.46 -30.95
CA SER A 220 -3.85 17.14 -31.59
C SER A 220 -2.71 17.52 -30.66
N ILE A 221 -1.83 16.56 -30.34
CA ILE A 221 -0.69 16.76 -29.43
C ILE A 221 0.57 16.93 -30.28
N ALA A 222 1.00 18.17 -30.47
CA ALA A 222 2.19 18.47 -31.26
C ALA A 222 3.45 18.18 -30.44
N SER A 223 4.31 17.30 -30.97
CA SER A 223 5.62 16.96 -30.40
C SER A 223 6.73 17.46 -31.30
N ILE A 224 7.83 17.93 -30.72
CA ILE A 224 8.97 18.46 -31.49
C ILE A 224 10.10 17.43 -31.57
N ARG A 225 10.58 17.20 -32.79
CA ARG A 225 11.89 16.58 -33.06
C ARG A 225 12.93 17.68 -33.24
N CYS A 226 13.97 17.64 -32.43
CA CYS A 226 15.20 18.37 -32.70
C CYS A 226 16.25 17.37 -33.19
N ASN A 227 16.87 17.65 -34.34
CA ASN A 227 17.92 16.77 -34.88
C ASN A 227 19.31 17.08 -34.28
N ASP A 228 19.52 18.29 -33.72
CA ASP A 228 20.83 18.79 -33.25
C ASP A 228 20.77 19.51 -31.88
N CYS A 229 20.02 18.99 -30.90
CA CYS A 229 19.93 19.60 -29.57
C CYS A 229 20.81 18.89 -28.52
N GLU A 230 22.01 19.43 -28.28
CA GLU A 230 22.73 19.18 -27.02
C GLU A 230 21.85 19.63 -25.84
N ILE A 231 21.54 18.69 -24.93
CA ILE A 231 20.56 18.91 -23.87
C ILE A 231 21.20 19.80 -22.77
N ARG A 232 20.80 21.06 -22.71
CA ARG A 232 21.09 21.93 -21.57
C ARG A 232 20.24 21.55 -20.35
N THR A 233 20.91 21.43 -19.21
CA THR A 233 20.37 20.99 -17.92
C THR A 233 19.20 21.85 -17.43
N VAL A 234 18.15 21.22 -16.91
CA VAL A 234 17.05 21.89 -16.19
C VAL A 234 17.32 21.85 -14.69
N GLY A 235 17.31 23.03 -14.05
CA GLY A 235 17.51 23.16 -12.60
C GLY A 235 16.28 22.78 -11.77
N ILE A 236 16.51 22.42 -10.51
CA ILE A 236 15.46 22.17 -9.52
C ILE A 236 14.89 23.51 -9.05
N THR A 237 13.60 23.75 -9.23
CA THR A 237 12.94 25.00 -8.80
C THR A 237 12.38 24.87 -7.37
N LEU A 238 13.02 25.54 -6.41
CA LEU A 238 12.51 25.70 -5.04
C LEU A 238 11.40 26.77 -4.99
N SER A 239 10.32 26.50 -4.26
CA SER A 239 9.07 27.27 -4.35
C SER A 239 8.85 28.32 -3.25
N SER A 240 9.93 28.93 -2.73
CA SER A 240 9.84 29.94 -1.66
C SER A 240 10.49 31.27 -2.07
N GLU A 241 9.83 32.37 -1.73
CA GLU A 241 10.24 33.71 -2.16
C GLU A 241 11.49 34.23 -1.44
N THR A 242 11.80 33.71 -0.25
CA THR A 242 13.08 33.97 0.44
C THR A 242 14.28 33.38 -0.29
N TRP A 243 14.07 32.47 -1.25
CA TRP A 243 15.13 31.83 -2.03
C TRP A 243 15.29 32.45 -3.43
N LYS A 244 14.30 33.18 -3.95
CA LYS A 244 14.43 33.93 -5.22
C LYS A 244 15.55 34.99 -5.15
N SER A 245 15.77 35.58 -3.97
CA SER A 245 16.86 36.53 -3.71
C SER A 245 18.23 35.84 -3.54
N ALA A 246 18.27 34.59 -3.06
CA ALA A 246 19.49 33.79 -2.99
C ALA A 246 19.91 33.27 -4.38
N LEU A 247 18.95 32.83 -5.19
CA LEU A 247 19.19 32.22 -6.51
C LEU A 247 19.91 33.13 -7.52
N ASN A 248 19.82 34.46 -7.35
CA ASN A 248 20.55 35.42 -8.18
C ASN A 248 22.07 35.45 -7.90
N ASN A 249 22.56 34.77 -6.86
CA ASN A 249 23.99 34.61 -6.59
C ASN A 249 24.35 33.11 -6.48
N GLN A 250 25.10 32.63 -7.48
CA GLN A 250 25.83 31.34 -7.50
C GLN A 250 25.01 30.04 -7.62
N GLN A 251 24.67 29.68 -8.86
CA GLN A 251 24.39 28.29 -9.26
C GLN A 251 25.64 27.39 -9.11
N SER A 252 26.00 26.98 -7.89
CA SER A 252 27.04 25.95 -7.65
C SER A 252 27.05 25.35 -6.23
N MET A 253 26.67 26.12 -5.21
CA MET A 253 26.89 25.75 -3.80
C MET A 253 25.81 24.83 -3.23
N GLU A 254 24.51 25.13 -3.44
CA GLU A 254 23.41 24.40 -2.81
C GLU A 254 23.35 22.91 -3.20
N PHE A 255 23.60 22.59 -4.47
CA PHE A 255 23.66 21.20 -4.94
C PHE A 255 24.81 20.41 -4.30
N LYS A 256 25.94 21.05 -4.00
CA LYS A 256 27.06 20.43 -3.27
C LYS A 256 26.69 20.21 -1.81
N THR A 257 25.96 21.13 -1.18
CA THR A 257 25.47 20.98 0.20
C THR A 257 24.44 19.86 0.33
N LEU A 258 23.48 19.77 -0.59
CA LEU A 258 22.44 18.73 -0.57
C LEU A 258 23.02 17.34 -0.87
N ARG A 259 23.98 17.26 -1.80
CA ARG A 259 24.80 16.07 -2.08
C ARG A 259 25.66 15.67 -0.88
N ALA A 260 26.32 16.63 -0.23
CA ALA A 260 27.04 16.38 1.02
C ALA A 260 26.11 15.88 2.11
N ASN A 261 24.90 16.44 2.27
CA ASN A 261 23.93 16.00 3.28
C ASN A 261 23.43 14.56 3.06
N VAL A 262 23.20 14.14 1.79
CA VAL A 262 22.91 12.73 1.42
C VAL A 262 24.04 11.77 1.76
N LEU A 263 25.28 12.25 1.68
CA LEU A 263 26.50 11.45 1.81
C LEU A 263 27.26 11.70 3.13
N SER A 264 26.66 12.48 4.05
CA SER A 264 27.30 12.97 5.29
C SER A 264 27.37 11.93 6.43
N GLU A 265 26.83 10.74 6.21
CA GLU A 265 27.17 9.59 7.04
C GLU A 265 28.48 9.01 6.51
N GLU A 266 29.60 9.47 7.12
CA GLU A 266 30.95 8.89 7.01
C GLU A 266 31.02 7.48 7.66
N GLY A 267 30.00 6.65 7.43
CA GLY A 267 30.13 5.21 7.58
C GLY A 267 31.07 4.72 6.48
N LYS A 268 32.21 4.16 6.87
CA LYS A 268 32.97 3.28 5.99
C LYS A 268 32.03 2.23 5.39
N MET A 269 32.33 1.73 4.20
CA MET A 269 31.64 0.54 3.71
C MET A 269 32.39 -0.70 4.18
N PHE A 270 31.68 -1.81 4.42
CA PHE A 270 32.28 -3.12 4.75
C PHE A 270 33.32 -3.56 3.70
N VAL A 271 33.12 -3.16 2.45
CA VAL A 271 34.14 -3.13 1.41
C VAL A 271 34.80 -1.75 1.42
N GLU A 272 36.06 -1.65 1.87
CA GLU A 272 36.74 -0.35 2.02
C GLU A 272 36.86 0.39 0.67
N LYS A 273 37.11 -0.33 -0.42
CA LYS A 273 37.29 0.22 -1.77
C LYS A 273 36.32 -0.39 -2.78
N PRO A 274 35.03 0.00 -2.77
CA PRO A 274 34.00 -0.64 -3.59
C PRO A 274 34.20 -0.47 -5.11
N LYS A 275 35.00 0.50 -5.54
CA LYS A 275 35.42 0.60 -6.93
C LYS A 275 36.41 -0.51 -7.30
N GLU A 276 37.52 -0.63 -6.55
CA GLU A 276 38.61 -1.57 -6.84
C GLU A 276 38.19 -3.03 -6.58
N GLU A 277 37.48 -3.29 -5.49
CA GLU A 277 37.13 -4.64 -5.01
C GLU A 277 35.87 -5.24 -5.65
N VAL A 278 35.02 -4.42 -6.25
CA VAL A 278 33.76 -4.87 -6.88
C VAL A 278 33.67 -4.41 -8.32
N TYR A 279 33.65 -3.10 -8.58
CA TYR A 279 33.32 -2.62 -9.93
C TYR A 279 34.40 -2.93 -10.97
N ASP A 280 35.67 -2.70 -10.63
CA ASP A 280 36.81 -2.96 -11.52
C ASP A 280 37.02 -4.47 -11.75
N VAL A 281 36.48 -5.34 -10.88
CA VAL A 281 36.46 -6.81 -11.05
C VAL A 281 35.41 -7.25 -12.09
N ILE A 282 34.23 -6.64 -12.09
CA ILE A 282 33.09 -7.05 -12.94
C ILE A 282 33.06 -6.41 -14.32
N ILE A 283 33.76 -5.28 -14.53
CA ILE A 283 33.64 -4.45 -15.75
C ILE A 283 33.89 -5.21 -17.07
N ASN A 284 34.80 -6.18 -17.08
CA ASN A 284 35.16 -6.99 -18.26
C ASN A 284 34.57 -8.42 -18.21
N LYS A 285 33.53 -8.64 -17.40
CA LYS A 285 32.95 -9.96 -17.13
C LYS A 285 31.49 -10.02 -17.56
N ARG A 286 30.93 -11.24 -17.53
CA ARG A 286 29.48 -11.45 -17.57
C ARG A 286 28.95 -11.55 -16.15
N VAL A 287 27.90 -10.80 -15.84
CA VAL A 287 27.33 -10.68 -14.50
C VAL A 287 25.88 -11.18 -14.47
N LEU A 288 25.57 -12.09 -13.56
CA LEU A 288 24.19 -12.42 -13.19
C LEU A 288 23.72 -11.43 -12.13
N VAL A 289 22.55 -10.82 -12.31
CA VAL A 289 21.96 -9.88 -11.34
C VAL A 289 20.62 -10.43 -10.87
N LEU A 290 20.59 -11.00 -9.66
CA LEU A 290 19.36 -11.44 -9.01
C LEU A 290 18.78 -10.28 -8.19
N VAL A 291 17.50 -9.97 -8.40
CA VAL A 291 16.86 -8.77 -7.84
C VAL A 291 15.59 -9.15 -7.09
N SER A 292 15.51 -8.86 -5.78
CA SER A 292 14.26 -9.05 -5.02
C SER A 292 13.11 -8.24 -5.63
N MET A 293 11.89 -8.76 -5.58
CA MET A 293 10.68 -8.03 -5.96
C MET A 293 10.28 -6.94 -4.94
N ASP A 294 11.16 -5.96 -4.70
CA ASP A 294 10.86 -4.71 -3.97
C ASP A 294 11.16 -3.48 -4.83
N LEU A 295 10.53 -2.34 -4.50
CA LEU A 295 10.81 -1.06 -5.16
C LEU A 295 12.23 -0.53 -4.92
N ASP A 296 12.82 -0.75 -3.74
CA ASP A 296 14.21 -0.33 -3.49
C ASP A 296 15.18 -1.13 -4.38
N SER A 297 14.91 -2.42 -4.58
CA SER A 297 15.63 -3.30 -5.50
C SER A 297 15.49 -2.87 -6.95
N LEU A 298 14.28 -2.47 -7.39
CA LEU A 298 14.05 -1.91 -8.72
C LEU A 298 14.86 -0.62 -8.94
N CYS A 299 14.92 0.27 -7.94
CA CYS A 299 15.70 1.51 -8.01
C CYS A 299 17.21 1.23 -8.03
N ALA A 300 17.70 0.32 -7.19
CA ALA A 300 19.09 -0.13 -7.18
C ALA A 300 19.49 -0.78 -8.52
N CYS A 301 18.62 -1.64 -9.05
CA CYS A 301 18.77 -2.28 -10.35
C CYS A 301 18.84 -1.25 -11.50
N LYS A 302 17.98 -0.22 -11.52
CA LYS A 302 18.07 0.87 -12.52
C LYS A 302 19.41 1.62 -12.44
N ILE A 303 19.94 1.87 -11.24
CA ILE A 303 21.24 2.53 -11.06
C ILE A 303 22.36 1.63 -11.60
N LEU A 304 22.36 0.35 -11.26
CA LEU A 304 23.37 -0.62 -11.72
C LEU A 304 23.30 -0.85 -13.25
N GLN A 305 22.09 -0.97 -13.81
CA GLN A 305 21.86 -1.02 -15.27
C GLN A 305 22.47 0.18 -15.99
N TRP A 306 22.35 1.38 -15.42
CA TRP A 306 22.89 2.59 -16.02
C TRP A 306 24.42 2.59 -15.98
N LEU A 307 25.04 2.19 -14.86
CA LEU A 307 26.50 2.01 -14.76
C LEU A 307 27.02 1.00 -15.78
N PHE A 308 26.41 -0.19 -15.85
CA PHE A 308 26.78 -1.23 -16.81
C PHE A 308 26.64 -0.79 -18.26
N LYS A 309 25.63 0.04 -18.59
CA LYS A 309 25.49 0.64 -19.93
C LYS A 309 26.59 1.66 -20.24
N CYS A 310 27.07 2.41 -19.25
CA CYS A 310 28.17 3.36 -19.45
C CYS A 310 29.51 2.66 -19.76
N ASP A 311 29.74 1.45 -19.23
CA ASP A 311 30.98 0.68 -19.44
C ASP A 311 30.82 -0.52 -20.39
N ASN A 312 29.64 -0.70 -20.99
CA ASN A 312 29.31 -1.82 -21.89
C ASN A 312 29.52 -3.22 -21.25
N VAL A 313 29.23 -3.35 -19.95
CA VAL A 313 29.27 -4.62 -19.21
C VAL A 313 28.15 -5.54 -19.69
N GLN A 314 28.44 -6.82 -19.89
CA GLN A 314 27.42 -7.82 -20.25
C GLN A 314 26.75 -8.36 -18.98
N TYR A 315 25.42 -8.22 -18.89
CA TYR A 315 24.67 -8.64 -17.71
C TYR A 315 23.32 -9.28 -18.06
N THR A 316 22.86 -10.17 -17.19
CA THR A 316 21.51 -10.77 -17.21
C THR A 316 20.81 -10.41 -15.91
N ILE A 317 19.56 -9.94 -15.97
CA ILE A 317 18.75 -9.63 -14.78
C ILE A 317 17.65 -10.68 -14.62
N VAL A 318 17.52 -11.18 -13.40
CA VAL A 318 16.50 -12.15 -13.01
C VAL A 318 15.80 -11.66 -11.73
N PRO A 319 14.48 -11.39 -11.76
CA PRO A 319 13.73 -11.10 -10.56
C PRO A 319 13.50 -12.38 -9.76
N VAL A 320 13.66 -12.28 -8.44
CA VAL A 320 13.45 -13.38 -7.49
C VAL A 320 12.41 -12.93 -6.46
N SER A 321 11.35 -13.74 -6.25
CA SER A 321 10.31 -13.39 -5.26
C SER A 321 10.53 -14.02 -3.88
N GLY A 322 11.30 -15.12 -3.84
CA GLY A 322 11.66 -15.85 -2.63
C GLY A 322 12.91 -16.70 -2.83
N LYS A 323 13.25 -17.51 -1.83
CA LYS A 323 14.43 -18.39 -1.77
C LYS A 323 14.37 -19.51 -2.81
N GLU A 324 13.22 -20.15 -2.99
CA GLU A 324 13.03 -21.20 -4.00
C GLU A 324 13.25 -20.64 -5.42
N ASP A 325 12.77 -19.42 -5.69
CA ASP A 325 13.03 -18.71 -6.95
C ASP A 325 14.51 -18.34 -7.11
N LEU A 326 15.21 -17.96 -6.04
CA LEU A 326 16.63 -17.60 -6.07
C LEU A 326 17.53 -18.82 -6.34
N VAL A 327 17.28 -19.93 -5.65
CA VAL A 327 17.97 -21.22 -5.88
C VAL A 327 17.78 -21.67 -7.32
N ARG A 328 16.53 -21.63 -7.84
CA ARG A 328 16.24 -21.97 -9.23
C ARG A 328 16.97 -21.05 -10.22
N ALA A 329 16.88 -19.73 -10.03
CA ALA A 329 17.52 -18.73 -10.88
C ALA A 329 19.05 -18.87 -10.91
N TYR A 330 19.67 -19.28 -9.81
CA TYR A 330 21.10 -19.58 -9.77
C TYR A 330 21.42 -20.84 -10.58
N HIS A 331 20.75 -21.97 -10.32
CA HIS A 331 21.04 -23.23 -11.03
C HIS A 331 20.67 -23.22 -12.53
N GLU A 332 19.80 -22.31 -12.98
CA GLU A 332 19.55 -22.07 -14.41
C GLU A 332 20.72 -21.34 -15.13
N HIS A 333 21.67 -20.77 -14.39
CA HIS A 333 22.70 -19.85 -14.93
C HIS A 333 24.14 -20.07 -14.43
N PHE A 334 24.37 -20.87 -13.38
CA PHE A 334 25.67 -21.01 -12.71
C PHE A 334 26.82 -21.44 -13.65
N GLU A 335 26.59 -22.39 -14.57
CA GLU A 335 27.63 -22.88 -15.50
C GLU A 335 28.23 -21.78 -16.40
N GLN A 336 27.51 -20.67 -16.60
CA GLN A 336 27.87 -19.61 -17.54
C GLN A 336 28.33 -18.31 -16.86
N LEU A 337 28.01 -18.12 -15.57
CA LEU A 337 28.10 -16.83 -14.88
C LEU A 337 28.71 -16.97 -13.47
N LYS A 338 30.04 -16.80 -13.37
CA LYS A 338 30.80 -16.87 -12.10
C LYS A 338 30.80 -15.58 -11.27
N HIS A 339 30.17 -14.51 -11.76
CA HIS A 339 30.05 -13.23 -11.04
C HIS A 339 28.57 -12.92 -10.83
N ILE A 340 28.14 -12.91 -9.57
CA ILE A 340 26.72 -12.88 -9.20
C ILE A 340 26.48 -11.68 -8.29
N PHE A 341 25.48 -10.89 -8.64
CA PHE A 341 25.11 -9.67 -7.96
C PHE A 341 23.71 -9.85 -7.36
N LEU A 342 23.59 -9.72 -6.05
CA LEU A 342 22.36 -9.90 -5.30
C LEU A 342 21.87 -8.54 -4.80
N ILE A 343 20.64 -8.16 -5.15
CA ILE A 343 20.04 -6.87 -4.81
C ILE A 343 18.82 -7.07 -3.91
N ASN A 344 18.92 -6.59 -2.66
CA ASN A 344 17.94 -6.73 -1.58
C ASN A 344 17.53 -8.19 -1.28
N CYS A 345 18.43 -9.13 -1.53
CA CYS A 345 18.28 -10.54 -1.18
C CYS A 345 19.64 -11.14 -0.81
N GLY A 346 19.61 -12.22 -0.03
CA GLY A 346 20.77 -13.06 0.27
C GLY A 346 21.54 -12.70 1.54
N ALA A 347 21.60 -11.44 1.99
CA ALA A 347 22.45 -11.11 3.15
C ALA A 347 22.04 -11.84 4.42
N ASN A 348 20.74 -12.08 4.62
CA ASN A 348 20.17 -12.77 5.78
C ASN A 348 20.00 -14.29 5.60
N LEU A 349 20.63 -14.89 4.57
CA LEU A 349 20.58 -16.31 4.26
C LEU A 349 22.00 -16.87 4.23
N ASN A 350 22.22 -18.11 4.67
CA ASN A 350 23.50 -18.78 4.40
C ASN A 350 23.57 -19.13 2.90
N ILE A 351 24.20 -18.27 2.10
CA ILE A 351 24.21 -18.43 0.64
C ILE A 351 25.04 -19.64 0.22
N LEU A 352 26.12 -19.90 0.95
CA LEU A 352 27.08 -20.95 0.63
C LEU A 352 26.46 -22.35 0.85
N GLU A 353 25.77 -22.54 1.98
CA GLU A 353 24.99 -23.75 2.25
C GLU A 353 23.77 -23.89 1.31
N MET A 354 23.12 -22.78 0.94
CA MET A 354 21.89 -22.81 0.14
C MET A 354 22.12 -23.02 -1.37
N LEU A 355 23.25 -22.54 -1.91
CA LEU A 355 23.54 -22.59 -3.35
C LEU A 355 24.64 -23.58 -3.74
N GLU A 356 25.43 -24.08 -2.78
CA GLU A 356 26.57 -24.98 -3.00
C GLU A 356 27.49 -24.54 -4.19
N PRO A 357 28.03 -23.30 -4.17
CA PRO A 357 28.74 -22.72 -5.31
C PRO A 357 30.17 -23.28 -5.52
N GLU A 358 30.67 -23.21 -6.76
CA GLU A 358 32.10 -23.47 -7.05
C GLU A 358 33.00 -22.43 -6.36
N GLU A 359 34.22 -22.84 -5.96
CA GLU A 359 35.16 -22.00 -5.18
C GLU A 359 35.54 -20.67 -5.87
N ASP A 360 35.47 -20.57 -7.20
CA ASP A 360 35.80 -19.36 -7.97
C ASP A 360 34.58 -18.45 -8.28
N VAL A 361 33.40 -18.79 -7.75
CA VAL A 361 32.19 -17.97 -7.86
C VAL A 361 32.23 -16.82 -6.85
N MET A 362 31.96 -15.60 -7.33
CA MET A 362 31.98 -14.37 -6.53
C MET A 362 30.57 -13.79 -6.37
N PHE A 363 30.16 -13.54 -5.13
CA PHE A 363 28.88 -12.93 -4.76
C PHE A 363 29.06 -11.50 -4.29
N PHE A 364 28.36 -10.56 -4.92
CA PHE A 364 28.30 -9.15 -4.54
C PHE A 364 26.91 -8.83 -4.00
N ILE A 365 26.79 -8.56 -2.69
CA ILE A 365 25.50 -8.46 -2.00
C ILE A 365 25.23 -7.01 -1.60
N ALA A 366 24.23 -6.38 -2.21
CA ALA A 366 23.71 -5.07 -1.82
C ALA A 366 22.30 -5.23 -1.25
N ASP A 367 22.22 -5.53 0.05
CA ASP A 367 20.97 -5.91 0.72
C ASP A 367 20.76 -5.12 2.02
N SER A 368 19.52 -4.68 2.22
CA SER A 368 19.11 -3.92 3.40
C SER A 368 18.60 -4.80 4.54
N HIS A 369 18.30 -6.09 4.33
CA HIS A 369 17.82 -6.98 5.39
C HIS A 369 18.86 -7.22 6.49
N ARG A 370 18.40 -7.28 7.75
CA ARG A 370 19.20 -7.54 8.95
C ARG A 370 18.44 -8.50 9.89
N PRO A 371 19.13 -9.34 10.70
CA PRO A 371 20.58 -9.52 10.75
C PRO A 371 21.13 -10.16 9.46
N ILE A 372 22.44 -10.02 9.26
CA ILE A 372 23.16 -10.65 8.17
C ILE A 372 23.54 -12.06 8.64
N ASP A 373 23.57 -13.04 7.76
CA ASP A 373 24.06 -14.35 8.14
C ASP A 373 25.57 -14.33 8.41
N LEU A 374 26.02 -15.07 9.43
CA LEU A 374 27.38 -15.01 9.92
C LEU A 374 28.38 -15.58 8.91
N ASP A 375 28.00 -16.64 8.17
CA ASP A 375 28.88 -17.23 7.15
C ASP A 375 29.14 -16.25 5.99
N ASN A 376 28.17 -15.38 5.66
CA ASN A 376 28.34 -14.30 4.68
C ASN A 376 29.27 -13.16 5.17
N ILE A 377 29.41 -12.97 6.48
CA ILE A 377 30.31 -11.95 7.06
C ILE A 377 31.75 -12.49 7.10
N TYR A 378 31.91 -13.76 7.49
CA TYR A 378 33.22 -14.36 7.70
C TYR A 378 33.87 -14.91 6.43
N ASN A 379 33.09 -15.39 5.45
CA ASN A 379 33.63 -15.76 4.13
C ASN A 379 33.82 -14.52 3.24
N GLN A 380 34.91 -13.79 3.47
CA GLN A 380 35.29 -12.64 2.65
C GLN A 380 35.91 -13.04 1.30
N ASP A 381 36.21 -14.32 1.07
CA ASP A 381 36.84 -14.78 -0.18
C ASP A 381 35.82 -14.81 -1.32
N GLN A 382 34.66 -15.45 -1.11
CA GLN A 382 33.59 -15.52 -2.11
C GLN A 382 32.53 -14.43 -1.96
N VAL A 383 32.28 -13.91 -0.75
CA VAL A 383 31.19 -12.97 -0.48
C VAL A 383 31.70 -11.54 -0.22
N LYS A 384 31.16 -10.57 -0.96
CA LYS A 384 31.48 -9.14 -0.84
C LYS A 384 30.22 -8.34 -0.47
N LEU A 385 30.17 -7.85 0.76
CA LEU A 385 29.03 -7.13 1.34
C LEU A 385 29.07 -5.62 1.03
N LEU A 386 28.20 -5.16 0.14
CA LEU A 386 28.02 -3.76 -0.23
C LEU A 386 27.03 -3.07 0.72
N MET A 387 27.54 -2.58 1.84
CA MET A 387 26.76 -1.92 2.88
C MET A 387 27.60 -1.00 3.76
N LYS A 388 26.96 -0.12 4.53
CA LYS A 388 27.62 0.82 5.46
C LYS A 388 27.93 0.18 6.81
N GLU A 389 29.14 0.39 7.31
CA GLU A 389 29.54 0.11 8.68
C GLU A 389 28.80 1.06 9.65
N GLY A 390 28.52 0.58 10.87
CA GLY A 390 27.91 1.37 11.94
C GLY A 390 26.39 1.22 12.11
N GLU A 391 25.71 0.39 11.31
CA GLU A 391 24.24 0.22 11.33
C GLU A 391 23.68 -0.58 12.54
N HIS A 392 24.27 -0.46 13.73
CA HIS A 392 23.93 -1.23 14.93
C HIS A 392 24.02 -2.77 14.77
N LEU A 393 24.89 -3.23 13.87
CA LEU A 393 25.32 -4.62 13.82
C LEU A 393 26.38 -4.87 14.90
N THR A 394 25.96 -5.34 16.08
CA THR A 394 26.86 -6.03 17.01
C THR A 394 27.04 -7.46 16.50
N VAL A 395 27.94 -7.61 15.52
CA VAL A 395 28.36 -8.95 15.06
C VAL A 395 29.10 -9.62 16.22
N PRO A 396 28.69 -10.82 16.67
CA PRO A 396 29.42 -11.55 17.70
C PRO A 396 30.74 -12.10 17.14
N ASP A 397 31.78 -12.20 17.97
CA ASP A 397 33.14 -12.56 17.53
C ASP A 397 33.25 -14.00 16.99
N PHE A 398 34.22 -14.24 16.11
CA PHE A 398 34.40 -15.53 15.42
C PHE A 398 34.59 -16.70 16.41
N ASP A 399 35.47 -16.53 17.39
CA ASP A 399 35.85 -17.55 18.38
C ASP A 399 34.68 -17.94 19.33
N ASP A 400 33.65 -17.09 19.45
CA ASP A 400 32.43 -17.38 20.21
C ASP A 400 31.43 -18.26 19.42
N ILE A 401 31.63 -18.42 18.11
CA ILE A 401 30.68 -19.02 17.17
C ILE A 401 31.26 -20.25 16.46
N TYR A 402 32.52 -20.21 16.07
CA TYR A 402 33.22 -21.31 15.41
C TYR A 402 34.27 -21.87 16.38
N ALA A 403 34.34 -23.19 16.50
CA ALA A 403 35.33 -23.84 17.33
C ALA A 403 36.63 -24.02 16.55
N ASP A 404 37.78 -23.92 17.22
CA ASP A 404 39.05 -24.33 16.62
C ASP A 404 38.98 -25.79 16.15
N SER A 405 39.32 -26.01 14.89
CA SER A 405 39.08 -27.26 14.14
C SER A 405 39.86 -28.49 14.65
N GLU A 406 40.69 -28.35 15.69
CA GLU A 406 41.33 -29.47 16.38
C GLU A 406 40.37 -30.27 17.31
N ASP A 407 39.17 -29.75 17.61
CA ASP A 407 38.26 -30.31 18.64
C ASP A 407 36.96 -30.98 18.08
N GLU A 408 36.81 -31.15 16.76
CA GLU A 408 35.61 -31.78 16.14
C GLU A 408 35.76 -33.25 15.70
N PHE A 409 36.98 -33.79 15.56
CA PHE A 409 37.17 -35.23 15.28
C PHE A 409 37.35 -36.04 16.58
N GLY A 410 36.23 -36.43 17.20
CA GLY A 410 36.29 -37.17 18.48
C GLY A 410 35.01 -37.78 19.06
N ASP A 411 33.88 -37.80 18.35
CA ASP A 411 32.68 -38.56 18.75
C ASP A 411 32.48 -39.77 17.81
N SER A 412 33.35 -40.77 17.97
CA SER A 412 33.13 -42.13 17.46
C SER A 412 33.19 -43.13 18.62
N ASP A 413 32.02 -43.54 19.11
CA ASP A 413 31.86 -44.72 19.98
C ASP A 413 32.17 -46.00 19.18
N SER A 414 33.45 -46.23 18.90
CA SER A 414 33.95 -47.45 18.24
C SER A 414 35.15 -48.01 19.01
N ASP A 415 34.93 -49.17 19.64
CA ASP A 415 35.97 -50.04 20.18
C ASP A 415 36.90 -50.53 19.05
N GLU A 416 37.97 -49.80 18.71
CA GLU A 416 39.16 -50.39 18.09
C GLU A 416 40.45 -49.85 18.70
N SER A 417 41.31 -50.79 19.11
CA SER A 417 42.58 -50.53 19.77
C SER A 417 43.73 -50.45 18.74
N GLU A 418 44.06 -49.26 18.27
CA GLU A 418 45.26 -49.01 17.45
C GLU A 418 46.35 -48.28 18.28
N PRO A 419 47.66 -48.58 18.10
CA PRO A 419 48.71 -48.05 18.96
C PRO A 419 49.20 -46.66 18.54
N PHE A 420 49.35 -45.78 19.54
CA PHE A 420 50.00 -44.47 19.46
C PHE A 420 51.24 -44.43 18.55
N SER A 421 51.28 -43.49 17.60
CA SER A 421 52.55 -42.86 17.23
C SER A 421 52.43 -41.34 17.02
N LYS A 422 53.26 -40.60 17.76
CA LYS A 422 53.62 -39.17 17.56
C LYS A 422 52.52 -38.10 17.66
N ARG A 423 51.88 -38.00 18.84
CA ARG A 423 51.32 -36.71 19.29
C ARG A 423 52.45 -35.80 19.81
N ARG A 424 52.54 -34.56 19.30
CA ARG A 424 53.44 -33.52 19.85
C ARG A 424 52.99 -33.16 21.28
N ARG A 425 53.95 -32.88 22.17
CA ARG A 425 53.68 -32.44 23.54
C ARG A 425 53.49 -30.92 23.59
N THR A 426 52.34 -30.46 24.06
CA THR A 426 52.10 -29.10 24.55
C THR A 426 51.08 -29.16 25.71
N GLY A 427 51.36 -28.44 26.81
CA GLY A 427 50.41 -28.15 27.89
C GLY A 427 50.03 -29.27 28.86
N GLU A 428 50.59 -29.26 30.08
CA GLU A 428 49.98 -29.92 31.24
C GLU A 428 48.79 -29.09 31.75
N GLY A 429 47.72 -29.73 32.24
CA GLY A 429 46.72 -29.02 33.05
C GLY A 429 45.32 -29.64 33.06
N ASP A 430 44.63 -29.63 31.92
CA ASP A 430 43.18 -29.89 31.91
C ASP A 430 42.80 -31.37 31.95
N SER A 431 42.03 -31.73 32.98
CA SER A 431 41.35 -33.02 33.04
C SER A 431 40.35 -33.15 31.86
N PRO A 432 40.08 -34.39 31.36
CA PRO A 432 39.05 -34.59 30.33
C PRO A 432 37.66 -34.06 30.72
N VAL A 433 37.38 -33.98 32.02
CA VAL A 433 36.15 -33.37 32.56
C VAL A 433 36.16 -31.85 32.42
N SER A 434 37.31 -31.20 32.65
CA SER A 434 37.48 -29.75 32.44
C SER A 434 37.19 -29.38 30.98
N LYS A 435 37.82 -30.07 30.03
CA LYS A 435 37.57 -29.85 28.59
C LYS A 435 36.10 -30.06 28.20
N ARG A 436 35.46 -31.14 28.67
CA ARG A 436 34.02 -31.38 28.42
C ARG A 436 33.12 -30.32 29.04
N MET A 437 33.46 -29.80 30.23
CA MET A 437 32.72 -28.71 30.87
C MET A 437 32.88 -27.39 30.09
N SER A 438 34.11 -27.06 29.65
CA SER A 438 34.39 -25.88 28.83
C SER A 438 33.69 -25.95 27.47
N LYS A 439 33.78 -27.07 26.74
CA LYS A 439 33.04 -27.27 25.47
C LYS A 439 31.53 -27.15 25.67
N ARG A 440 30.97 -27.69 26.76
CA ARG A 440 29.55 -27.52 27.11
C ARG A 440 29.19 -26.07 27.42
N GLN A 441 30.05 -25.34 28.13
CA GLN A 441 29.82 -23.93 28.45
C GLN A 441 29.91 -23.06 27.18
N TRP A 442 30.86 -23.33 26.30
CA TRP A 442 30.96 -22.70 24.98
C TRP A 442 29.70 -22.93 24.14
N HIS A 443 29.23 -24.18 24.00
CA HIS A 443 27.96 -24.46 23.30
C HIS A 443 26.75 -23.74 23.91
N GLN A 444 26.71 -23.55 25.23
CA GLN A 444 25.64 -22.79 25.90
C GLN A 444 25.75 -21.29 25.64
N ASN A 445 26.95 -20.72 25.72
CA ASN A 445 27.20 -19.32 25.39
C ASN A 445 26.88 -19.03 23.92
N ARG A 446 27.39 -19.84 23.00
CA ARG A 446 27.10 -19.79 21.55
C ARG A 446 25.59 -19.79 21.27
N GLN A 447 24.83 -20.67 21.92
CA GLN A 447 23.37 -20.70 21.75
C GLN A 447 22.69 -19.41 22.20
N GLU A 448 23.12 -18.81 23.31
CA GLU A 448 22.61 -17.53 23.81
C GLU A 448 23.00 -16.36 22.89
N ILE A 449 24.25 -16.33 22.42
CA ILE A 449 24.78 -15.31 21.48
C ILE A 449 24.00 -15.35 20.16
N LEU A 450 23.89 -16.53 19.54
CA LEU A 450 23.10 -16.73 18.31
C LEU A 450 21.62 -16.37 18.53
N TYR A 451 21.05 -16.73 19.67
CA TYR A 451 19.67 -16.36 20.00
C TYR A 451 19.49 -14.84 20.06
N GLN A 452 20.41 -14.11 20.72
CA GLN A 452 20.35 -12.65 20.82
C GLN A 452 20.57 -11.96 19.46
N TYR A 453 21.47 -12.48 18.63
CA TYR A 453 21.76 -11.94 17.29
C TYR A 453 20.58 -12.13 16.33
N TYR A 454 20.01 -13.35 16.24
CA TYR A 454 18.87 -13.66 15.37
C TYR A 454 17.49 -13.39 16.01
N ALA A 455 17.41 -12.75 17.18
CA ALA A 455 16.14 -12.48 17.87
C ALA A 455 15.24 -11.45 17.15
N TYR A 456 15.82 -10.51 16.40
CA TYR A 456 15.10 -9.36 15.83
C TYR A 456 15.52 -9.11 14.38
N ALA A 457 14.56 -9.17 13.45
CA ALA A 457 14.76 -8.73 12.08
C ALA A 457 14.48 -7.23 11.94
N PHE A 458 15.25 -6.54 11.10
CA PHE A 458 15.12 -5.10 10.80
C PHE A 458 15.74 -4.78 9.43
N HIS A 459 15.72 -3.52 9.01
CA HIS A 459 16.42 -3.08 7.79
C HIS A 459 17.50 -2.02 8.09
N GLY A 460 18.60 -2.09 7.34
CA GLY A 460 19.65 -1.08 7.27
C GLY A 460 19.40 -0.05 6.16
N SER A 461 20.46 0.56 5.63
CA SER A 461 20.39 1.52 4.53
C SER A 461 19.72 0.94 3.27
N SER A 462 19.05 1.82 2.53
CA SER A 462 18.50 1.54 1.20
C SER A 462 19.58 1.03 0.25
N ALA A 463 19.28 -0.07 -0.45
CA ALA A 463 20.16 -0.65 -1.46
C ALA A 463 20.38 0.33 -2.63
N SER A 464 19.36 1.10 -3.01
CA SER A 464 19.51 2.11 -4.06
C SER A 464 20.37 3.30 -3.64
N LEU A 465 20.41 3.65 -2.35
CA LEU A 465 21.33 4.66 -1.83
C LEU A 465 22.79 4.17 -1.84
N VAL A 466 23.04 2.89 -1.51
CA VAL A 466 24.37 2.28 -1.65
C VAL A 466 24.83 2.25 -3.12
N MET A 467 23.94 1.90 -4.06
CA MET A 467 24.25 1.94 -5.49
C MET A 467 24.53 3.36 -5.99
N TYR A 468 23.83 4.37 -5.49
CA TYR A 468 24.11 5.76 -5.81
C TYR A 468 25.48 6.21 -5.26
N GLU A 469 25.84 5.76 -4.05
CA GLU A 469 27.17 6.04 -3.48
C GLU A 469 28.30 5.38 -4.29
N LEU A 470 28.09 4.16 -4.82
CA LEU A 470 29.02 3.52 -5.75
C LEU A 470 29.17 4.34 -7.04
N ALA A 471 28.06 4.72 -7.68
CA ALA A 471 28.06 5.59 -8.87
C ALA A 471 28.78 6.93 -8.61
N TRP A 472 28.58 7.50 -7.42
CA TRP A 472 29.25 8.73 -7.00
C TRP A 472 30.76 8.56 -6.80
N LYS A 473 31.21 7.51 -6.11
CA LYS A 473 32.65 7.18 -5.96
C LYS A 473 33.34 6.96 -7.31
N MET A 474 32.58 6.55 -8.34
CA MET A 474 33.06 6.42 -9.72
C MET A 474 33.00 7.73 -10.54
N SER A 475 32.51 8.84 -9.99
CA SER A 475 32.23 10.11 -10.70
C SER A 475 31.26 9.96 -11.87
N LYS A 476 30.28 9.04 -11.75
CA LYS A 476 29.22 8.79 -12.73
C LYS A 476 27.83 9.05 -12.14
N ASP A 477 27.72 10.01 -11.23
CA ASP A 477 26.42 10.40 -10.70
C ASP A 477 25.59 11.19 -11.72
N SER A 478 24.27 11.05 -11.64
CA SER A 478 23.29 11.77 -12.47
C SER A 478 22.03 12.05 -11.66
N ASN A 479 21.29 13.09 -12.06
CA ASN A 479 20.03 13.49 -11.42
C ASN A 479 18.98 12.35 -11.45
N ASP A 480 18.99 11.51 -12.49
CA ASP A 480 18.09 10.35 -12.57
C ASP A 480 18.45 9.27 -11.52
N LEU A 481 19.75 9.04 -11.28
CA LEU A 481 20.23 8.09 -10.27
C LEU A 481 19.88 8.59 -8.86
N LEU A 482 20.04 9.89 -8.61
CA LEU A 482 19.66 10.52 -7.36
C LEU A 482 18.14 10.44 -7.13
N TRP A 483 17.34 10.59 -8.19
CA TRP A 483 15.89 10.44 -8.12
C TRP A 483 15.46 9.00 -7.80
N TRP A 484 16.10 7.98 -8.41
CA TRP A 484 15.83 6.58 -8.07
C TRP A 484 16.27 6.24 -6.64
N ALA A 485 17.43 6.71 -6.17
CA ALA A 485 17.84 6.55 -4.77
C ALA A 485 16.89 7.24 -3.78
N ALA A 486 16.37 8.43 -4.14
CA ALA A 486 15.35 9.11 -3.36
C ALA A 486 14.03 8.33 -3.29
N ILE A 487 13.63 7.63 -4.36
CA ILE A 487 12.44 6.75 -4.36
C ILE A 487 12.67 5.54 -3.44
N GLY A 488 13.79 4.84 -3.54
CA GLY A 488 14.09 3.67 -2.69
C GLY A 488 14.18 4.00 -1.19
N LEU A 489 14.80 5.14 -0.85
CA LEU A 489 14.78 5.66 0.52
C LEU A 489 13.35 6.02 0.98
N THR A 490 12.55 6.64 0.10
CA THR A 490 11.15 6.97 0.41
C THR A 490 10.29 5.71 0.60
N HIS A 491 10.57 4.63 -0.13
CA HIS A 491 9.94 3.32 0.04
C HIS A 491 10.17 2.77 1.44
N GLN A 492 11.43 2.63 1.88
CA GLN A 492 11.75 2.16 3.23
C GLN A 492 11.13 3.05 4.33
N TYR A 493 11.09 4.37 4.13
CA TYR A 493 10.47 5.31 5.06
C TYR A 493 8.95 5.15 5.15
N LEU A 494 8.22 5.05 4.03
CA LEU A 494 6.76 4.90 4.02
C LEU A 494 6.29 3.54 4.58
N TYR A 495 7.10 2.50 4.36
CA TYR A 495 6.82 1.16 4.86
C TYR A 495 7.37 0.91 6.28
N GLU A 496 7.93 1.94 6.93
CA GLU A 496 8.46 1.89 8.31
C GLU A 496 9.54 0.82 8.52
N LYS A 497 10.30 0.53 7.46
CA LYS A 497 11.47 -0.37 7.49
C LYS A 497 12.66 0.26 8.26
N ILE A 498 12.70 1.60 8.38
CA ILE A 498 13.73 2.36 9.10
C ILE A 498 13.11 3.16 10.26
N ASP A 499 13.81 3.18 11.40
CA ASP A 499 13.57 4.04 12.57
C ASP A 499 13.55 5.54 12.21
N ARG A 500 12.45 6.22 12.52
CA ARG A 500 12.22 7.66 12.23
C ARG A 500 13.16 8.61 12.98
N SER A 501 13.78 8.14 14.05
CA SER A 501 14.75 8.89 14.84
C SER A 501 16.17 8.81 14.24
N LYS A 502 16.48 7.80 13.42
CA LYS A 502 17.80 7.66 12.78
C LYS A 502 18.05 8.78 11.76
N THR A 503 19.13 9.49 12.04
CA THR A 503 19.41 10.87 11.62
C THR A 503 19.73 11.11 10.15
N GLY A 504 19.97 10.08 9.34
CA GLY A 504 20.24 10.21 7.90
C GLY A 504 19.03 10.74 7.13
N ALA A 505 17.91 10.01 7.14
CA ALA A 505 16.68 10.43 6.46
C ALA A 505 16.22 11.82 6.93
N ARG A 506 16.31 12.14 8.23
CA ARG A 506 15.89 13.44 8.78
C ARG A 506 16.82 14.62 8.43
N ARG A 507 18.04 14.39 7.92
CA ARG A 507 18.92 15.43 7.33
C ARG A 507 18.69 15.57 5.83
N VAL A 508 18.65 14.45 5.12
CA VAL A 508 18.39 14.38 3.66
C VAL A 508 17.04 14.99 3.30
N LEU A 509 16.04 14.76 4.15
CA LEU A 509 14.68 15.30 4.03
C LEU A 509 14.51 16.62 4.80
N ARG A 510 15.58 17.33 5.21
CA ARG A 510 15.47 18.60 5.94
C ARG A 510 15.50 19.85 5.06
N GLU A 511 15.92 19.70 3.80
CA GLU A 511 16.18 20.78 2.85
C GLU A 511 15.35 20.80 1.56
N PRO A 512 14.60 19.75 1.13
CA PRO A 512 13.59 19.92 0.08
C PRO A 512 12.31 20.57 0.65
N PRO A 513 11.48 21.24 -0.17
CA PRO A 513 10.28 21.91 0.30
C PRO A 513 9.29 20.89 0.90
N GLU A 514 9.00 21.02 2.20
CA GLU A 514 8.15 20.06 2.92
C GLU A 514 6.77 19.99 2.25
N THR A 515 6.25 18.77 2.09
CA THR A 515 4.89 18.53 1.59
C THR A 515 4.11 17.59 2.50
N HIS A 516 2.81 17.51 2.26
CA HIS A 516 1.88 16.78 3.12
C HIS A 516 2.07 15.26 3.01
N ARG A 517 1.90 14.56 4.13
CA ARG A 517 1.85 13.08 4.20
C ARG A 517 0.63 12.44 3.52
N THR A 518 -0.19 13.22 2.81
CA THR A 518 -1.31 12.70 2.01
C THR A 518 -0.79 11.90 0.82
N PRO A 519 -1.17 10.62 0.66
CA PRO A 519 -0.77 9.84 -0.52
C PRO A 519 -1.39 10.44 -1.79
N LEU A 520 -0.52 10.97 -2.65
CA LEU A 520 -0.80 11.48 -3.99
C LEU A 520 -1.65 12.77 -4.11
N LYS A 521 -1.31 13.59 -5.12
CA LYS A 521 -1.97 14.86 -5.48
C LYS A 521 -3.33 14.68 -6.17
N TRP A 522 -4.29 14.07 -5.49
CA TRP A 522 -5.63 13.81 -6.02
C TRP A 522 -6.65 14.90 -5.67
N VAL A 523 -7.89 14.63 -6.05
CA VAL A 523 -9.07 15.30 -5.52
C VAL A 523 -9.01 15.22 -3.98
N LEU A 524 -9.02 16.37 -3.30
CA LEU A 524 -9.04 16.45 -1.83
C LEU A 524 -10.27 15.75 -1.21
N GLY A 525 -11.28 15.48 -2.03
CA GLY A 525 -12.52 14.75 -1.78
C GLY A 525 -12.67 13.38 -2.50
N GLU A 526 -11.62 12.84 -3.13
CA GLU A 526 -11.54 11.39 -3.49
C GLU A 526 -10.48 10.65 -2.66
N SER A 527 -9.42 11.32 -2.20
CA SER A 527 -8.41 10.83 -1.23
C SER A 527 -9.00 10.65 0.18
N SER A 528 -10.24 10.17 0.23
CA SER A 528 -11.27 10.79 1.03
C SER A 528 -12.40 9.80 1.40
N LYS A 529 -12.04 8.52 1.62
CA LYS A 529 -12.92 7.39 1.99
C LYS A 529 -12.15 6.44 2.91
N GLU A 530 -12.69 5.86 3.99
CA GLU A 530 -13.87 6.16 4.83
C GLU A 530 -13.43 6.16 6.31
N PHE A 531 -14.12 6.86 7.24
CA PHE A 531 -13.79 6.79 8.68
C PHE A 531 -14.89 6.28 9.61
N PHE A 532 -14.44 5.63 10.68
CA PHE A 532 -15.06 4.45 11.29
C PHE A 532 -16.23 4.71 12.27
N ARG A 533 -16.89 5.87 12.22
CA ARG A 533 -18.11 6.22 12.98
C ARG A 533 -18.61 7.62 12.60
N ASP A 534 -19.93 7.81 12.54
CA ASP A 534 -20.61 9.06 12.14
C ASP A 534 -20.12 10.35 12.84
N MET A 535 -19.57 10.26 14.06
CA MET A 535 -19.01 11.43 14.75
C MET A 535 -17.63 11.86 14.23
N GLY A 536 -16.80 10.95 13.73
CA GLY A 536 -15.48 11.30 13.15
C GLY A 536 -15.63 12.04 11.83
N THR A 537 -16.59 11.63 11.00
CA THR A 537 -16.94 12.27 9.73
C THR A 537 -17.33 13.74 9.93
N ARG A 538 -18.04 14.07 11.02
CA ARG A 538 -18.40 15.46 11.34
C ARG A 538 -17.19 16.32 11.72
N GLN A 539 -16.32 15.83 12.61
CA GLN A 539 -15.11 16.57 13.01
C GLN A 539 -14.19 16.87 11.82
N LEU A 540 -14.14 15.97 10.85
CA LEU A 540 -13.36 16.19 9.64
C LEU A 540 -14.08 17.10 8.63
N ILE A 541 -15.41 17.04 8.52
CA ILE A 541 -16.17 18.06 7.79
C ILE A 541 -15.91 19.44 8.42
N ASP A 542 -15.88 19.55 9.75
CA ASP A 542 -15.53 20.79 10.46
C ASP A 542 -14.07 21.23 10.18
N PHE A 543 -13.13 20.28 10.05
CA PHE A 543 -11.76 20.57 9.61
C PHE A 543 -11.76 21.22 8.21
N TYR A 544 -12.37 20.60 7.20
CA TYR A 544 -12.39 21.15 5.83
C TYR A 544 -13.25 22.40 5.68
N CYS A 545 -14.48 22.39 6.18
CA CYS A 545 -15.41 23.52 6.12
C CYS A 545 -14.95 24.74 6.93
N SER A 546 -13.89 24.61 7.75
CA SER A 546 -13.27 25.77 8.38
C SER A 546 -12.76 26.82 7.38
N ARG A 547 -12.25 26.41 6.20
CA ARG A 547 -11.82 27.33 5.10
C ARG A 547 -11.90 26.80 3.65
N ILE A 548 -12.12 25.52 3.38
CA ILE A 548 -12.18 24.97 2.01
C ILE A 548 -13.65 24.68 1.61
N PRO A 549 -14.15 25.24 0.48
CA PRO A 549 -15.46 24.88 -0.05
C PRO A 549 -15.57 23.40 -0.42
N LEU A 550 -16.71 22.76 -0.13
CA LEU A 550 -16.92 21.33 -0.40
C LEU A 550 -16.82 20.96 -1.91
N VAL A 551 -17.11 21.92 -2.81
CA VAL A 551 -16.91 21.74 -4.26
C VAL A 551 -15.42 21.73 -4.60
N GLN A 552 -14.65 22.63 -3.98
CA GLN A 552 -13.20 22.74 -4.16
C GLN A 552 -12.48 21.51 -3.62
N SER A 553 -12.90 20.92 -2.48
CA SER A 553 -12.33 19.64 -2.04
C SER A 553 -12.65 18.51 -3.03
N LYS A 554 -13.89 18.43 -3.52
CA LYS A 554 -14.35 17.39 -4.47
C LYS A 554 -13.84 17.50 -5.91
N GLN A 555 -12.95 18.44 -6.24
CA GLN A 555 -12.27 18.48 -7.55
C GLN A 555 -10.77 18.20 -7.46
N LYS A 556 -10.18 17.76 -8.59
CA LYS A 556 -8.76 17.36 -8.67
C LYS A 556 -7.87 18.50 -8.19
N PHE A 557 -6.79 18.20 -7.45
CA PHE A 557 -5.85 19.24 -7.00
C PHE A 557 -5.43 20.18 -8.14
N TYR A 558 -5.12 19.65 -9.33
CA TYR A 558 -4.74 20.47 -10.50
C TYR A 558 -5.87 21.37 -11.05
N SER A 559 -7.13 21.05 -10.75
CA SER A 559 -8.35 21.81 -11.09
C SER A 559 -8.81 22.78 -10.00
N MET A 560 -8.19 22.72 -8.80
CA MET A 560 -8.48 23.66 -7.70
C MET A 560 -8.03 25.09 -8.03
N ASP A 561 -8.74 26.08 -7.48
CA ASP A 561 -8.39 27.49 -7.64
C ASP A 561 -6.93 27.75 -7.26
N PHE A 562 -6.27 28.63 -8.00
CA PHE A 562 -4.83 28.91 -7.85
C PHE A 562 -4.48 29.39 -6.44
N ASP A 563 -5.27 30.33 -5.91
CA ASP A 563 -5.05 30.90 -4.58
C ASP A 563 -5.26 29.86 -3.46
N LEU A 564 -6.24 28.96 -3.62
CA LEU A 564 -6.45 27.86 -2.67
C LEU A 564 -5.27 26.89 -2.69
N ARG A 565 -4.75 26.50 -3.87
CA ARG A 565 -3.58 25.62 -3.98
C ARG A 565 -2.33 26.17 -3.30
N ASN A 566 -2.03 27.46 -3.52
CA ASN A 566 -0.83 28.08 -2.97
C ASN A 566 -0.91 28.23 -1.45
N ASN A 567 -2.09 28.54 -0.92
CA ASN A 567 -2.30 28.72 0.52
C ASN A 567 -2.65 27.42 1.26
N LEU A 568 -2.90 26.31 0.55
CA LEU A 568 -3.29 25.03 1.12
C LEU A 568 -2.31 24.55 2.19
N LYS A 569 -1.00 24.68 1.95
CA LYS A 569 0.03 24.18 2.87
C LYS A 569 -0.06 24.82 4.25
N GLY A 570 0.09 26.15 4.31
CA GLY A 570 0.03 26.89 5.57
C GLY A 570 -1.35 26.77 6.25
N TRP A 571 -2.44 26.58 5.49
CA TRP A 571 -3.75 26.30 6.06
C TRP A 571 -3.84 24.91 6.71
N VAL A 572 -3.35 23.86 6.05
CA VAL A 572 -3.33 22.49 6.61
C VAL A 572 -2.51 22.49 7.89
N GLU A 573 -1.35 23.14 7.92
CA GLU A 573 -0.48 23.26 9.10
C GLU A 573 -1.18 24.03 10.24
N THR A 574 -1.71 25.23 9.97
CA THR A 574 -2.43 26.03 10.97
C THR A 574 -3.70 25.34 11.51
N SER A 575 -4.29 24.43 10.72
CA SER A 575 -5.46 23.65 11.13
C SER A 575 -5.06 22.36 11.83
N ALA A 576 -3.92 21.77 11.47
CA ALA A 576 -3.36 20.58 12.08
C ALA A 576 -3.14 20.77 13.59
N ASP A 577 -2.52 21.88 13.99
CA ASP A 577 -2.27 22.20 15.40
C ASP A 577 -3.56 22.24 16.24
N LYS A 578 -4.68 22.67 15.65
CA LYS A 578 -5.99 22.79 16.34
C LYS A 578 -6.65 21.45 16.62
N PHE A 579 -6.32 20.43 15.83
CA PHE A 579 -6.85 19.08 15.97
C PHE A 579 -5.81 18.11 16.58
N GLY A 580 -4.60 18.60 16.93
CA GLY A 580 -3.52 17.85 17.58
C GLY A 580 -2.68 16.99 16.62
N LEU A 581 -2.37 17.53 15.44
CA LEU A 581 -1.87 16.78 14.28
C LEU A 581 -0.44 17.19 13.88
N ASP A 582 0.43 17.34 14.85
CA ASP A 582 1.76 17.98 14.78
C ASP A 582 2.81 17.27 13.88
N GLU A 583 2.42 16.33 13.00
CA GLU A 583 3.28 15.75 11.94
C GLU A 583 2.53 15.51 10.60
N MET A 584 1.78 16.51 10.11
CA MET A 584 1.13 16.44 8.79
C MET A 584 2.09 16.67 7.61
N SER A 585 3.25 17.30 7.84
CA SER A 585 4.30 17.53 6.85
C SER A 585 5.49 16.58 7.04
N TYR A 586 6.21 16.32 5.96
CA TYR A 586 7.51 15.67 5.95
C TYR A 586 8.31 16.18 4.76
N GLY A 587 9.64 16.14 4.88
CA GLY A 587 10.48 16.34 3.70
C GLY A 587 10.39 15.12 2.79
N THR A 588 10.38 15.39 1.49
CA THR A 588 10.32 14.40 0.43
C THR A 588 10.75 15.06 -0.87
N PHE A 589 11.02 14.27 -1.90
CA PHE A 589 11.52 14.76 -3.16
C PHE A 589 10.41 14.94 -4.19
N HIS A 590 10.60 15.92 -5.08
CA HIS A 590 9.74 16.13 -6.23
C HIS A 590 10.58 16.19 -7.49
N VAL A 591 10.15 15.46 -8.53
CA VAL A 591 10.65 15.64 -9.88
C VAL A 591 9.59 16.40 -10.69
N GLN A 592 10.03 17.31 -11.55
CA GLN A 592 9.17 18.04 -12.47
C GLN A 592 9.58 17.72 -13.90
N TYR A 593 8.68 17.02 -14.62
CA TYR A 593 8.84 16.74 -16.04
C TYR A 593 8.07 17.78 -16.86
N GLY A 594 8.81 18.72 -17.44
CA GLY A 594 8.26 19.83 -18.24
C GLY A 594 7.34 20.75 -17.43
N PHE A 595 6.33 21.31 -18.10
CA PHE A 595 5.49 22.36 -17.53
C PHE A 595 4.29 21.87 -16.70
N LYS A 596 3.85 20.62 -16.84
CA LYS A 596 2.60 20.11 -16.23
C LYS A 596 2.79 19.06 -15.13
N ASN A 597 3.83 18.22 -15.20
CA ASN A 597 3.91 17.00 -14.38
C ASN A 597 4.94 17.13 -13.23
N LYS A 598 4.50 17.65 -12.07
CA LYS A 598 5.28 17.60 -10.83
C LYS A 598 4.87 16.36 -10.01
N LEU A 599 5.70 15.32 -10.01
CA LEU A 599 5.50 14.08 -9.26
C LEU A 599 6.14 14.18 -7.86
N CYS A 600 5.60 13.45 -6.89
CA CYS A 600 6.23 13.27 -5.58
C CYS A 600 6.89 11.88 -5.50
N ALA A 601 7.95 11.73 -4.73
CA ALA A 601 8.61 10.43 -4.53
C ALA A 601 7.61 9.41 -3.95
N SER A 602 6.78 9.80 -2.98
CA SER A 602 5.70 8.95 -2.44
C SER A 602 4.70 8.48 -3.49
N ASP A 603 4.40 9.33 -4.47
CA ASP A 603 3.40 9.06 -5.50
C ASP A 603 3.91 8.00 -6.46
N VAL A 604 5.20 8.05 -6.77
CA VAL A 604 5.89 6.99 -7.52
C VAL A 604 6.02 5.72 -6.68
N VAL A 605 6.28 5.82 -5.37
CA VAL A 605 6.32 4.65 -4.48
C VAL A 605 5.01 3.88 -4.50
N TYR A 606 3.88 4.54 -4.21
CA TYR A 606 2.58 3.86 -4.22
C TYR A 606 2.19 3.35 -5.61
N ALA A 607 2.56 4.05 -6.68
CA ALA A 607 2.23 3.65 -8.03
C ALA A 607 3.01 2.43 -8.52
N VAL A 608 4.34 2.41 -8.32
CA VAL A 608 5.20 1.32 -8.79
C VAL A 608 5.07 0.09 -7.89
N ASN A 609 4.92 0.27 -6.57
CA ASN A 609 4.62 -0.84 -5.68
C ASN A 609 3.26 -1.48 -6.01
N ALA A 610 2.26 -0.70 -6.45
CA ALA A 610 0.97 -1.25 -6.84
C ALA A 610 1.04 -2.12 -8.12
N LEU A 611 1.91 -1.79 -9.08
CA LEU A 611 2.17 -2.63 -10.27
C LEU A 611 2.85 -3.95 -9.88
N LEU A 612 3.85 -3.89 -9.00
CA LEU A 612 4.58 -5.06 -8.51
C LEU A 612 3.67 -6.00 -7.71
N GLU A 613 2.82 -5.42 -6.87
CA GLU A 613 1.81 -6.10 -6.05
C GLU A 613 0.46 -6.30 -6.78
N ALA A 614 0.41 -6.19 -8.11
CA ALA A 614 -0.79 -6.50 -8.87
C ALA A 614 -1.18 -7.98 -8.70
N PRO A 615 -2.48 -8.32 -8.62
CA PRO A 615 -2.92 -9.72 -8.59
C PRO A 615 -2.61 -10.39 -9.93
N ASP A 616 -2.16 -11.64 -9.89
CA ASP A 616 -1.86 -12.38 -11.12
C ASP A 616 -3.14 -12.62 -11.94
N THR A 617 -3.07 -12.30 -13.24
CA THR A 617 -4.17 -12.44 -14.20
C THR A 617 -3.79 -13.43 -15.30
N ASP A 618 -4.78 -14.07 -15.93
CA ASP A 618 -4.56 -15.07 -16.97
C ASP A 618 -3.62 -14.55 -18.08
N GLY A 619 -2.39 -15.08 -18.12
CA GLY A 619 -1.37 -14.74 -19.11
C GLY A 619 -0.28 -13.76 -18.66
N MET A 620 -0.36 -13.17 -17.46
CA MET A 620 0.73 -12.36 -16.88
C MET A 620 1.50 -13.15 -15.82
N SER A 621 2.83 -13.15 -15.93
CA SER A 621 3.74 -13.78 -14.98
C SER A 621 4.29 -12.77 -13.95
N LYS A 622 4.93 -13.28 -12.88
CA LYS A 622 5.69 -12.46 -11.92
C LYS A 622 6.73 -11.55 -12.61
N TRP A 623 7.31 -12.03 -13.72
CA TRP A 623 8.29 -11.29 -14.51
C TRP A 623 7.67 -10.10 -15.25
N ASP A 624 6.45 -10.23 -15.75
CA ASP A 624 5.77 -9.14 -16.47
C ASP A 624 5.47 -7.99 -15.51
N HIS A 625 4.96 -8.27 -14.32
CA HIS A 625 4.76 -7.27 -13.26
C HIS A 625 6.08 -6.58 -12.85
N PHE A 626 7.18 -7.33 -12.76
CA PHE A 626 8.51 -6.76 -12.49
C PHE A 626 8.96 -5.82 -13.61
N LEU A 627 8.81 -6.22 -14.88
CA LEU A 627 9.20 -5.39 -16.03
C LEU A 627 8.32 -4.14 -16.16
N GLU A 628 7.01 -4.24 -15.96
CA GLU A 628 6.11 -3.07 -15.97
C GLU A 628 6.45 -2.07 -14.86
N ALA A 629 6.72 -2.56 -13.64
CA ALA A 629 7.17 -1.73 -12.52
C ALA A 629 8.53 -1.08 -12.80
N LEU A 630 9.47 -1.83 -13.40
CA LEU A 630 10.78 -1.33 -13.82
C LEU A 630 10.65 -0.26 -14.92
N ASP A 631 9.72 -0.39 -15.86
CA ASP A 631 9.52 0.60 -16.92
C ASP A 631 8.75 1.84 -16.46
N ALA A 632 7.85 1.73 -15.48
CA ALA A 632 7.20 2.87 -14.85
C ALA A 632 8.16 3.83 -14.11
N LEU A 633 9.37 3.39 -13.77
CA LEU A 633 10.46 4.23 -13.25
C LEU A 633 11.19 5.05 -14.33
N SER A 634 10.95 4.77 -15.62
CA SER A 634 11.59 5.49 -16.73
C SER A 634 10.88 6.80 -17.07
N ARG A 635 11.66 7.84 -17.34
CA ARG A 635 11.15 9.14 -17.85
C ARG A 635 10.43 9.03 -19.19
N SER A 636 10.68 7.96 -19.96
CA SER A 636 10.06 7.72 -21.26
C SER A 636 8.63 7.18 -21.19
N ASN A 637 8.22 6.55 -20.08
CA ASN A 637 6.94 5.83 -19.98
C ASN A 637 6.08 6.36 -18.82
N THR A 638 5.53 7.56 -19.00
CA THR A 638 4.60 8.16 -18.03
C THR A 638 3.23 7.48 -18.01
N GLU A 639 2.87 6.71 -19.05
CA GLU A 639 1.59 6.00 -19.15
C GLU A 639 1.49 4.86 -18.14
N LYS A 640 2.50 3.98 -18.07
CA LYS A 640 2.59 2.91 -17.06
C LYS A 640 2.58 3.47 -15.64
N LEU A 641 3.23 4.60 -15.39
CA LEU A 641 3.16 5.27 -14.10
C LEU A 641 1.73 5.77 -13.77
N GLN A 642 0.96 6.26 -14.76
CA GLN A 642 -0.45 6.62 -14.56
C GLN A 642 -1.36 5.39 -14.35
N GLU A 643 -1.03 4.23 -14.91
CA GLU A 643 -1.71 2.97 -14.64
C GLU A 643 -1.45 2.50 -13.20
N GLY A 644 -0.19 2.44 -12.78
CA GLY A 644 0.20 2.13 -11.40
C GLY A 644 -0.44 3.08 -10.37
N ILE A 645 -0.53 4.37 -10.71
CA ILE A 645 -1.28 5.37 -9.93
C ILE A 645 -2.76 4.98 -9.74
N LYS A 646 -3.44 4.50 -10.78
CA LYS A 646 -4.86 4.08 -10.70
C LYS A 646 -4.99 2.82 -9.84
N LEU A 647 -4.09 1.87 -10.01
CA LEU A 647 -4.07 0.61 -9.25
C LEU A 647 -3.78 0.85 -7.76
N GLY A 648 -2.80 1.70 -7.45
CA GLY A 648 -2.47 2.10 -6.08
C GLY A 648 -3.65 2.77 -5.37
N LYS A 649 -4.42 3.64 -6.06
CA LYS A 649 -5.70 4.14 -5.50
C LYS A 649 -6.65 3.00 -5.14
N LYS A 650 -6.82 2.01 -6.03
CA LYS A 650 -7.73 0.88 -5.80
C LYS A 650 -7.31 0.07 -4.57
N GLN A 651 -6.02 -0.27 -4.47
CA GLN A 651 -5.45 -0.97 -3.30
C GLN A 651 -5.67 -0.17 -2.00
N LEU A 652 -5.38 1.14 -1.99
CA LEU A 652 -5.55 1.97 -0.81
C LEU A 652 -7.04 2.11 -0.38
N ILE A 653 -7.98 2.18 -1.33
CA ILE A 653 -9.42 2.16 -1.03
C ILE A 653 -9.83 0.82 -0.40
N ALA A 654 -9.45 -0.30 -1.03
CA ALA A 654 -9.77 -1.64 -0.52
C ALA A 654 -9.19 -1.88 0.89
N VAL A 655 -7.98 -1.41 1.17
CA VAL A 655 -7.37 -1.45 2.51
C VAL A 655 -8.27 -0.75 3.53
N VAL A 656 -8.72 0.48 3.25
CA VAL A 656 -9.53 1.26 4.19
C VAL A 656 -10.91 0.65 4.41
N GLU A 657 -11.57 0.18 3.35
CA GLU A 657 -12.85 -0.54 3.44
C GLU A 657 -12.72 -1.80 4.31
N GLN A 658 -11.62 -2.53 4.18
CA GLN A 658 -11.39 -3.74 4.97
C GLN A 658 -11.03 -3.46 6.43
N VAL A 659 -10.24 -2.41 6.72
CA VAL A 659 -10.01 -1.93 8.09
C VAL A 659 -11.34 -1.62 8.77
N ARG A 660 -12.26 -0.94 8.06
CA ARG A 660 -13.59 -0.61 8.57
C ARG A 660 -14.38 -1.85 8.91
N SER A 661 -14.48 -2.75 7.93
CA SER A 661 -15.18 -4.03 8.04
C SER A 661 -14.77 -4.79 9.31
N LEU A 662 -13.46 -4.94 9.55
CA LEU A 662 -12.92 -5.65 10.72
C LEU A 662 -13.16 -4.93 12.06
N ILE A 663 -13.07 -3.60 12.08
CA ILE A 663 -13.27 -2.81 13.31
C ILE A 663 -14.74 -2.73 13.69
N ASP A 664 -15.63 -2.44 12.74
CA ASP A 664 -17.08 -2.36 12.97
C ASP A 664 -17.64 -3.72 13.41
N MET A 665 -17.15 -4.83 12.81
CA MET A 665 -17.48 -6.20 13.24
C MET A 665 -16.74 -6.67 14.50
N HIS A 666 -15.87 -5.85 15.11
CA HIS A 666 -15.09 -6.17 16.31
C HIS A 666 -14.22 -7.46 16.17
N GLN A 667 -13.65 -7.69 14.99
CA GLN A 667 -12.87 -8.90 14.67
C GLN A 667 -11.39 -8.82 15.08
N VAL A 668 -10.95 -7.72 15.70
CA VAL A 668 -9.61 -7.60 16.31
C VAL A 668 -9.65 -8.16 17.73
N MET A 669 -9.09 -9.34 17.89
CA MET A 669 -9.12 -10.14 19.12
C MET A 669 -7.79 -10.02 19.88
N CYS A 670 -7.82 -10.21 21.21
CA CYS A 670 -6.64 -10.17 22.06
C CYS A 670 -6.35 -11.57 22.63
N ALA A 671 -5.22 -12.17 22.22
CA ALA A 671 -4.72 -13.45 22.71
C ALA A 671 -3.85 -13.31 23.98
N GLY A 672 -3.95 -12.18 24.69
CA GLY A 672 -3.20 -11.86 25.90
C GLY A 672 -1.82 -11.24 25.62
N HIS A 673 -0.97 -11.92 24.84
CA HIS A 673 0.39 -11.47 24.51
C HIS A 673 0.50 -10.80 23.13
N PHE A 674 -0.50 -10.96 22.28
CA PHE A 674 -0.60 -10.33 20.96
C PHE A 674 -2.07 -10.08 20.59
N LEU A 675 -2.27 -9.19 19.64
CA LEU A 675 -3.55 -8.94 18.98
C LEU A 675 -3.60 -9.79 17.69
N TYR A 676 -4.78 -10.27 17.29
CA TYR A 676 -4.92 -11.00 16.03
C TYR A 676 -6.25 -10.73 15.33
N SER A 677 -6.28 -10.93 14.01
CA SER A 677 -7.48 -10.95 13.19
C SER A 677 -7.27 -11.85 11.98
N HIS A 678 -8.34 -12.11 11.22
CA HIS A 678 -8.26 -12.86 9.97
C HIS A 678 -9.25 -12.30 8.94
N LEU A 679 -8.87 -12.37 7.67
CA LEU A 679 -9.79 -12.17 6.56
C LEU A 679 -10.65 -13.44 6.37
N ARG A 680 -11.78 -13.28 5.69
CA ARG A 680 -12.72 -14.36 5.35
C ARG A 680 -12.81 -14.48 3.84
N GLU A 681 -13.15 -15.67 3.37
CA GLU A 681 -13.54 -15.89 1.97
C GLU A 681 -14.78 -15.05 1.62
N GLY A 682 -14.86 -14.56 0.38
CA GLY A 682 -15.98 -13.75 -0.12
C GLY A 682 -15.93 -12.25 0.21
N ILE A 683 -14.81 -11.74 0.76
CA ILE A 683 -14.56 -10.30 0.91
C ILE A 683 -14.30 -9.67 -0.47
N PRO A 684 -14.83 -8.47 -0.79
CA PRO A 684 -14.52 -7.77 -2.03
C PRO A 684 -13.02 -7.49 -2.16
N ASP A 685 -12.49 -7.58 -3.38
CA ASP A 685 -11.08 -7.35 -3.69
C ASP A 685 -10.06 -8.18 -2.87
N LEU A 686 -10.47 -9.33 -2.34
CA LEU A 686 -9.60 -10.28 -1.61
C LEU A 686 -8.29 -10.60 -2.35
N ASN A 687 -8.34 -10.67 -3.69
CA ASN A 687 -7.16 -10.92 -4.54
C ASN A 687 -6.07 -9.84 -4.40
N LEU A 688 -6.40 -8.60 -4.00
CA LEU A 688 -5.41 -7.55 -3.73
C LEU A 688 -4.61 -7.79 -2.45
N PHE A 689 -5.10 -8.66 -1.55
CA PHE A 689 -4.44 -9.05 -0.30
C PHE A 689 -3.76 -10.43 -0.38
N SER A 690 -3.61 -10.96 -1.59
CA SER A 690 -2.92 -12.24 -1.87
C SER A 690 -1.41 -12.14 -1.69
N LYS A 691 -0.82 -10.95 -1.82
CA LYS A 691 0.62 -10.70 -1.68
C LYS A 691 0.99 -10.07 -0.32
N PRO A 692 2.19 -10.34 0.21
CA PRO A 692 2.51 -9.99 1.59
C PRO A 692 2.64 -8.50 1.88
N ALA A 693 3.13 -7.67 0.94
CA ALA A 693 3.38 -6.26 1.23
C ALA A 693 2.06 -5.48 1.40
N VAL A 694 1.04 -5.78 0.59
CA VAL A 694 -0.31 -5.20 0.75
C VAL A 694 -1.00 -5.73 2.00
N LEU A 695 -0.87 -7.02 2.32
CA LEU A 695 -1.42 -7.60 3.55
C LEU A 695 -0.76 -7.04 4.82
N GLY A 696 0.55 -6.82 4.79
CA GLY A 696 1.32 -6.21 5.89
C GLY A 696 1.00 -4.73 6.07
N ALA A 697 0.76 -4.00 4.98
CA ALA A 697 0.18 -2.66 5.06
C ALA A 697 -1.18 -2.71 5.77
N LEU A 698 -2.13 -3.53 5.28
CA LEU A 698 -3.46 -3.71 5.90
C LEU A 698 -3.36 -4.08 7.39
N ALA A 699 -2.44 -4.97 7.76
CA ALA A 699 -2.23 -5.35 9.15
C ALA A 699 -1.82 -4.15 10.04
N ARG A 700 -0.89 -3.31 9.56
CA ARG A 700 -0.44 -2.10 10.24
C ARG A 700 -1.55 -1.03 10.33
N PHE A 701 -2.37 -0.91 9.29
CA PHE A 701 -3.58 -0.07 9.32
C PHE A 701 -4.58 -0.48 10.41
N ILE A 702 -4.87 -1.78 10.51
CA ILE A 702 -5.78 -2.32 11.53
C ILE A 702 -5.22 -2.08 12.93
N LEU A 703 -3.93 -2.35 13.16
CA LEU A 703 -3.27 -2.12 14.44
C LEU A 703 -3.37 -0.64 14.86
N ASN A 704 -3.03 0.27 13.96
CA ASN A 704 -3.05 1.71 14.22
C ASN A 704 -4.46 2.22 14.56
N ALA A 705 -5.45 1.87 13.75
CA ALA A 705 -6.84 2.25 14.00
C ALA A 705 -7.39 1.62 15.29
N TYR A 706 -7.08 0.34 15.57
CA TYR A 706 -7.51 -0.34 16.79
C TYR A 706 -6.91 0.30 18.06
N VAL A 707 -5.61 0.61 18.08
CA VAL A 707 -4.94 1.21 19.25
C VAL A 707 -5.53 2.58 19.59
N VAL A 708 -5.85 3.38 18.58
CA VAL A 708 -6.51 4.70 18.75
C VAL A 708 -7.92 4.56 19.30
N MET A 709 -8.70 3.61 18.78
CA MET A 709 -10.11 3.42 19.20
C MET A 709 -10.23 2.65 20.52
N SER A 710 -9.19 1.91 20.92
CA SER A 710 -9.19 1.08 22.11
C SER A 710 -9.00 1.89 23.40
N LYS A 711 -9.85 1.64 24.38
CA LYS A 711 -9.68 2.17 25.75
C LYS A 711 -8.54 1.48 26.51
N ASN A 712 -7.98 0.39 25.98
CA ASN A 712 -6.93 -0.39 26.63
C ASN A 712 -5.55 0.20 26.31
N LYS A 713 -4.96 0.93 27.27
CA LYS A 713 -3.60 1.49 27.16
C LYS A 713 -2.50 0.45 26.88
N LYS A 714 -2.75 -0.84 27.11
CA LYS A 714 -1.78 -1.90 26.75
C LYS A 714 -1.78 -2.24 25.27
N ALA A 715 -2.80 -1.89 24.50
CA ALA A 715 -2.91 -2.27 23.09
C ALA A 715 -1.74 -1.78 22.24
N ALA A 716 -1.22 -0.57 22.51
CA ALA A 716 -0.07 0.01 21.81
C ALA A 716 1.24 -0.80 21.99
N ALA A 717 1.34 -1.60 23.05
CA ALA A 717 2.51 -2.42 23.38
C ALA A 717 2.33 -3.91 23.03
N LEU A 718 1.29 -4.25 22.26
CA LEU A 718 1.06 -5.61 21.75
C LEU A 718 1.33 -5.64 20.24
N PRO A 719 2.02 -6.67 19.72
CA PRO A 719 2.14 -6.90 18.28
C PRO A 719 0.79 -7.33 17.70
N PHE A 720 0.65 -7.26 16.37
CA PHE A 720 -0.55 -7.70 15.65
C PHE A 720 -0.23 -8.80 14.64
N VAL A 721 -1.14 -9.78 14.54
CA VAL A 721 -1.04 -10.88 13.57
C VAL A 721 -2.30 -10.92 12.71
N LEU A 722 -2.14 -10.83 11.39
CA LEU A 722 -3.22 -10.93 10.41
C LEU A 722 -3.05 -12.20 9.57
N ALA A 723 -4.14 -12.94 9.35
CA ALA A 723 -4.19 -14.05 8.41
C ALA A 723 -5.11 -13.73 7.23
N ALA A 724 -4.74 -14.14 6.02
CA ALA A 724 -5.59 -14.10 4.83
C ALA A 724 -5.63 -15.48 4.14
N PRO A 725 -6.76 -15.93 3.57
CA PRO A 725 -6.77 -17.12 2.73
C PRO A 725 -5.93 -16.86 1.45
N LEU A 726 -5.08 -17.81 1.09
CA LEU A 726 -4.22 -17.74 -0.10
C LEU A 726 -4.72 -18.70 -1.20
N ASP A 727 -4.93 -19.97 -0.83
CA ASP A 727 -5.46 -21.00 -1.70
C ASP A 727 -6.51 -21.81 -0.92
N THR A 728 -7.77 -21.68 -1.34
CA THR A 728 -8.92 -22.32 -0.67
C THR A 728 -8.99 -23.83 -0.96
N GLU A 729 -8.50 -24.31 -2.10
CA GLU A 729 -8.49 -25.73 -2.46
C GLU A 729 -7.41 -26.49 -1.67
N LYS A 730 -6.22 -25.90 -1.55
CA LYS A 730 -5.13 -26.44 -0.72
C LYS A 730 -5.33 -26.14 0.76
N GLY A 731 -6.24 -25.22 1.10
CA GLY A 731 -6.54 -24.76 2.45
C GLY A 731 -5.35 -24.06 3.09
N THR A 732 -4.64 -23.20 2.36
CA THR A 732 -3.49 -22.43 2.87
C THR A 732 -3.88 -20.99 3.18
N CYS A 733 -3.25 -20.44 4.21
CA CYS A 733 -3.34 -19.03 4.53
C CYS A 733 -1.96 -18.36 4.48
N LEU A 734 -1.97 -17.08 4.10
CA LEU A 734 -0.86 -16.15 4.24
C LEU A 734 -0.97 -15.49 5.62
N LEU A 735 0.16 -15.30 6.30
CA LEU A 735 0.23 -14.68 7.62
C LEU A 735 1.06 -13.39 7.54
N VAL A 736 0.77 -12.37 8.33
CA VAL A 736 1.70 -11.24 8.54
C VAL A 736 1.72 -10.83 10.00
N GLY A 737 2.92 -10.56 10.52
CA GLY A 737 3.15 -10.13 11.89
C GLY A 737 3.73 -8.72 11.93
N VAL A 738 3.01 -7.77 12.51
CA VAL A 738 3.43 -6.37 12.66
C VAL A 738 3.86 -6.10 14.11
N PRO A 739 5.01 -5.42 14.35
CA PRO A 739 5.48 -5.09 15.69
C PRO A 739 4.55 -4.08 16.41
N PRO A 740 4.69 -3.90 17.74
CA PRO A 740 3.87 -2.94 18.48
C PRO A 740 4.20 -1.48 18.09
N ILE A 741 3.17 -0.62 18.03
CA ILE A 741 3.33 0.83 17.73
C ILE A 741 4.23 1.53 18.76
N ALA A 742 4.27 1.04 20.00
CA ALA A 742 5.12 1.61 21.06
C ALA A 742 6.64 1.35 20.88
N ASP A 743 7.05 0.63 19.84
CA ASP A 743 8.46 0.30 19.55
C ASP A 743 8.92 0.98 18.25
N ASP A 744 9.45 2.21 18.37
CA ASP A 744 9.97 2.99 17.23
C ASP A 744 11.28 2.41 16.62
N SER A 745 11.85 1.33 17.18
CA SER A 745 13.18 0.83 16.79
C SER A 745 13.26 0.19 15.39
N GLY A 746 12.11 -0.04 14.74
CA GLY A 746 12.02 -0.71 13.45
C GLY A 746 12.34 -2.22 13.51
N LYS A 747 12.43 -2.80 14.71
CA LYS A 747 12.76 -4.21 14.93
C LYS A 747 11.50 -5.07 15.06
N ASN A 748 11.52 -6.25 14.45
CA ASN A 748 10.46 -7.23 14.55
C ASN A 748 10.99 -8.57 15.08
N PHE A 749 10.52 -8.97 16.25
CA PHE A 749 10.83 -10.27 16.86
C PHE A 749 9.91 -11.41 16.37
N LEU A 750 8.83 -11.08 15.64
CA LEU A 750 7.85 -12.08 15.23
C LEU A 750 8.49 -13.13 14.33
N GLY A 751 9.50 -12.77 13.52
CA GLY A 751 10.35 -13.64 12.69
C GLY A 751 10.79 -14.93 13.39
N LYS A 752 11.55 -14.81 14.48
CA LYS A 752 11.97 -15.98 15.26
C LYS A 752 10.82 -16.61 16.06
N ALA A 753 9.79 -15.82 16.40
CA ALA A 753 8.66 -16.29 17.19
C ALA A 753 7.78 -17.31 16.47
N PHE A 754 7.48 -17.16 15.17
CA PHE A 754 6.68 -18.16 14.45
C PHE A 754 7.50 -19.39 14.06
N GLU A 755 8.79 -19.25 13.76
CA GLU A 755 9.71 -20.39 13.58
C GLU A 755 9.78 -21.25 14.87
N MET A 756 9.93 -20.60 16.04
CA MET A 756 9.86 -21.26 17.34
C MET A 756 8.49 -21.87 17.66
N ALA A 757 7.40 -21.34 17.12
CA ALA A 757 6.07 -21.92 17.28
C ALA A 757 5.92 -23.17 16.41
N ALA A 758 6.28 -23.07 15.12
CA ALA A 758 6.16 -24.14 14.13
C ALA A 758 7.00 -25.37 14.48
N SER A 759 8.25 -25.16 14.91
CA SER A 759 9.14 -26.23 15.39
C SER A 759 8.58 -26.95 16.62
N LYS A 760 7.95 -26.24 17.56
CA LYS A 760 7.31 -26.82 18.75
C LYS A 760 6.03 -27.59 18.45
N THR A 761 5.20 -27.12 17.52
CA THR A 761 3.93 -27.77 17.15
C THR A 761 4.07 -28.77 16.01
N LYS A 762 5.24 -28.85 15.37
CA LYS A 762 5.49 -29.56 14.09
C LYS A 762 4.50 -29.14 13.00
N SER A 763 4.13 -27.85 12.98
CA SER A 763 3.26 -27.29 11.95
C SER A 763 4.00 -27.20 10.61
N ARG A 764 3.26 -27.35 9.50
CA ARG A 764 3.81 -27.14 8.15
C ARG A 764 3.89 -25.64 7.86
N THR A 765 5.03 -25.03 8.14
CA THR A 765 5.42 -23.69 7.65
C THR A 765 6.26 -23.81 6.37
N ILE A 766 6.20 -22.75 5.57
CA ILE A 766 7.21 -22.39 4.57
C ILE A 766 7.71 -20.99 4.98
N HIS A 767 8.93 -20.63 4.62
CA HIS A 767 9.51 -19.30 4.87
C HIS A 767 10.29 -18.87 3.62
N ASP A 768 9.58 -18.69 2.50
CA ASP A 768 10.20 -18.44 1.19
C ASP A 768 10.61 -16.97 0.99
N HIS A 769 9.80 -16.03 1.47
CA HIS A 769 10.07 -14.59 1.37
C HIS A 769 11.40 -14.16 2.05
N PHE A 770 12.07 -13.15 1.49
CA PHE A 770 13.36 -12.64 2.01
C PHE A 770 13.23 -11.88 3.33
N ASP A 771 12.24 -10.98 3.43
CA ASP A 771 11.97 -10.20 4.65
C ASP A 771 11.48 -11.09 5.81
N PRO A 772 12.25 -11.26 6.92
CA PRO A 772 11.83 -12.08 8.06
C PRO A 772 10.80 -11.38 8.97
N ALA A 773 10.52 -10.10 8.71
CA ALA A 773 9.68 -9.23 9.53
C ALA A 773 8.37 -8.86 8.82
N GLY A 774 8.44 -8.40 7.57
CA GLY A 774 7.33 -7.76 6.87
C GLY A 774 6.30 -8.71 6.26
N ALA A 775 6.64 -9.98 6.09
CA ALA A 775 5.92 -10.89 5.23
C ALA A 775 6.09 -12.35 5.67
N TYR A 776 5.08 -12.92 6.31
CA TYR A 776 5.02 -14.37 6.39
C TYR A 776 4.27 -14.93 5.19
N GLU A 777 5.04 -15.15 4.11
CA GLU A 777 4.90 -16.39 3.32
C GLU A 777 5.31 -17.64 4.11
N GLY A 778 5.07 -17.62 5.42
CA GLY A 778 4.24 -18.64 6.03
C GLY A 778 2.98 -18.87 5.21
N ILE A 779 3.14 -19.59 4.10
CA ILE A 779 2.29 -20.74 3.78
C ILE A 779 2.37 -21.65 5.01
N LEU A 780 1.63 -21.26 6.04
CA LEU A 780 1.14 -22.20 7.01
C LEU A 780 0.15 -23.05 6.22
N ARG A 781 0.58 -24.25 5.83
CA ARG A 781 -0.30 -25.37 5.49
C ARG A 781 -0.98 -25.88 6.78
N ILE A 782 -1.53 -24.94 7.55
CA ILE A 782 -2.57 -25.16 8.54
C ILE A 782 -3.86 -25.02 7.75
N ARG A 783 -4.61 -26.12 7.62
CA ARG A 783 -5.94 -26.05 7.02
C ARG A 783 -6.80 -25.16 7.89
N TRP A 784 -7.57 -24.26 7.27
CA TRP A 784 -8.56 -23.43 7.97
C TRP A 784 -9.56 -24.27 8.82
N GLN A 785 -9.74 -25.54 8.46
CA GLN A 785 -10.58 -26.52 9.16
C GLN A 785 -9.94 -27.07 10.46
N ASP A 786 -8.61 -26.95 10.63
CA ASP A 786 -7.90 -27.36 11.85
C ASP A 786 -8.01 -26.26 12.93
N HIS A 787 -9.22 -26.01 13.44
CA HIS A 787 -9.41 -25.17 14.63
C HIS A 787 -8.94 -25.93 15.89
N VAL A 788 -7.62 -26.12 16.00
CA VAL A 788 -6.94 -26.86 17.07
C VAL A 788 -7.38 -26.29 18.41
N SER A 789 -8.05 -27.11 19.22
CA SER A 789 -8.50 -26.68 20.55
C SER A 789 -7.30 -26.34 21.43
N SER A 790 -7.46 -25.44 22.42
CA SER A 790 -6.35 -25.12 23.33
C SER A 790 -5.81 -26.35 24.08
N LYS A 791 -6.63 -27.39 24.26
CA LYS A 791 -6.26 -28.69 24.82
C LYS A 791 -5.34 -29.46 23.86
N GLU A 792 -5.78 -29.63 22.61
CA GLU A 792 -5.01 -30.29 21.56
C GLU A 792 -3.70 -29.56 21.24
N LEU A 793 -3.67 -28.22 21.33
CA LEU A 793 -2.47 -27.42 21.10
C LEU A 793 -1.43 -27.63 22.23
N LEU A 794 -1.88 -27.73 23.48
CA LEU A 794 -1.03 -28.10 24.63
C LEU A 794 -0.48 -29.52 24.49
N GLU A 795 -1.31 -30.48 24.05
CA GLU A 795 -0.92 -31.87 23.79
C GLU A 795 0.13 -31.95 22.67
N ARG A 796 -0.11 -31.31 21.51
CA ARG A 796 0.82 -31.26 20.37
C ARG A 796 2.16 -30.59 20.73
N ALA A 797 2.13 -29.52 21.53
CA ALA A 797 3.33 -28.80 21.98
C ALA A 797 4.03 -29.46 23.18
N GLY A 798 3.52 -30.59 23.71
CA GLY A 798 4.05 -31.25 24.91
C GLY A 798 4.05 -30.38 26.18
N THR A 799 3.31 -29.26 26.19
CA THR A 799 3.31 -28.29 27.28
C THR A 799 2.25 -28.63 28.30
N LYS A 800 2.66 -28.81 29.56
CA LYS A 800 1.72 -29.03 30.67
C LYS A 800 0.89 -27.77 30.91
N PRO A 801 -0.42 -27.88 31.18
CA PRO A 801 -1.25 -26.73 31.49
C PRO A 801 -0.74 -26.00 32.74
N LEU A 802 -0.85 -24.67 32.72
CA LEU A 802 -0.36 -23.81 33.81
C LEU A 802 -1.01 -24.17 35.16
N SER A 803 -2.26 -24.67 35.16
CA SER A 803 -2.94 -25.20 36.36
C SER A 803 -2.16 -26.34 37.02
N ALA A 804 -1.69 -27.31 36.22
CA ALA A 804 -0.91 -28.46 36.68
C ALA A 804 0.50 -28.07 37.13
N GLU A 805 1.17 -27.14 36.45
CA GLU A 805 2.50 -26.66 36.84
C GLU A 805 2.45 -25.82 38.14
N VAL A 806 1.47 -24.92 38.28
CA VAL A 806 1.23 -24.18 39.53
C VAL A 806 0.91 -25.13 40.69
N MET A 807 0.13 -26.19 40.44
CA MET A 807 -0.14 -27.24 41.43
C MET A 807 1.14 -28.00 41.80
N SER A 808 1.94 -28.44 40.81
CA SER A 808 3.22 -29.13 41.04
C SER A 808 4.18 -28.29 41.89
N ARG A 809 4.35 -27.00 41.56
CA ARG A 809 5.18 -26.06 42.34
C ARG A 809 4.67 -25.88 43.78
N ARG A 810 3.35 -25.76 43.95
CA ARG A 810 2.71 -25.61 45.28
C ARG A 810 2.96 -26.84 46.16
N TRP A 811 2.80 -28.05 45.62
CA TRP A 811 3.04 -29.28 46.38
C TRP A 811 4.53 -29.57 46.60
N LYS A 812 5.43 -29.19 45.67
CA LYS A 812 6.88 -29.16 45.92
C LYS A 812 7.24 -28.25 47.10
N MET A 813 6.65 -27.05 47.17
CA MET A 813 6.83 -26.11 48.28
C MET A 813 6.28 -26.66 49.60
N ILE A 814 5.07 -27.24 49.62
CA ILE A 814 4.48 -27.87 50.81
C ILE A 814 5.38 -28.99 51.35
N GLY A 815 5.89 -29.87 50.49
CA GLY A 815 6.81 -30.92 50.93
C GLY A 815 8.15 -30.38 51.43
N HIS A 816 8.65 -29.26 50.90
CA HIS A 816 9.82 -28.59 51.46
C HIS A 816 9.54 -28.00 52.84
N ILE A 817 8.36 -27.40 53.06
CA ILE A 817 7.91 -26.90 54.37
C ILE A 817 7.80 -28.05 55.39
N PHE A 818 7.20 -29.19 55.02
CA PHE A 818 7.07 -30.32 55.93
C PHE A 818 8.36 -31.06 56.28
N ARG A 819 9.44 -30.83 55.51
CA ARG A 819 10.81 -31.29 55.84
C ARG A 819 11.61 -30.27 56.67
N LYS A 820 11.06 -29.10 56.99
CA LYS A 820 11.62 -28.18 58.00
C LYS A 820 11.13 -28.57 59.39
N ASP A 821 11.81 -28.03 60.40
CA ASP A 821 11.41 -28.18 61.81
C ASP A 821 9.92 -27.84 62.02
N ARG A 822 9.30 -28.56 62.96
CA ARG A 822 7.86 -28.49 63.28
C ARG A 822 7.49 -27.15 63.89
N ASN A 823 8.42 -26.50 64.58
CA ASN A 823 8.25 -25.18 65.19
C ASN A 823 8.47 -24.01 64.20
N ASN A 824 8.80 -24.29 62.93
CA ASN A 824 8.96 -23.25 61.93
C ASN A 824 7.60 -22.62 61.57
N ASP A 825 7.53 -21.28 61.53
CA ASP A 825 6.30 -20.53 61.21
C ASP A 825 5.64 -20.96 59.90
N CYS A 826 6.42 -21.40 58.90
CA CYS A 826 5.86 -21.92 57.65
C CYS A 826 5.05 -23.21 57.84
N ASN A 827 5.45 -24.09 58.76
CA ASN A 827 4.77 -25.36 59.07
C ASN A 827 3.41 -25.07 59.75
N ILE A 828 3.41 -24.10 60.68
CA ILE A 828 2.20 -23.59 61.33
C ILE A 828 1.28 -22.94 60.28
N ALA A 829 1.80 -22.04 59.44
CA ALA A 829 1.04 -21.29 58.44
C ALA A 829 0.29 -22.15 57.41
N VAL A 830 0.80 -23.34 57.05
CA VAL A 830 0.10 -24.29 56.15
C VAL A 830 -1.21 -24.79 56.77
N SER A 831 -1.24 -24.98 58.09
CA SER A 831 -2.39 -25.52 58.84
C SER A 831 -3.23 -24.45 59.56
N TRP A 832 -2.73 -23.22 59.66
CA TRP A 832 -3.35 -22.12 60.41
C TRP A 832 -4.70 -21.68 59.82
N ALA A 833 -5.66 -21.43 60.70
CA ALA A 833 -6.99 -20.89 60.37
C ALA A 833 -7.11 -19.48 60.99
N PRO A 834 -7.12 -18.41 60.17
CA PRO A 834 -7.38 -17.07 60.71
C PRO A 834 -8.85 -16.95 61.10
N GLU A 835 -9.11 -16.62 62.37
CA GLU A 835 -10.45 -16.39 62.89
C GLU A 835 -11.04 -15.06 62.38
N GLY A 836 -12.36 -15.00 62.21
CA GLY A 836 -13.09 -13.76 61.88
C GLY A 836 -13.89 -13.76 60.57
N ARG A 837 -14.71 -12.72 60.38
CA ARG A 837 -15.61 -12.58 59.22
C ARG A 837 -14.85 -12.08 57.97
N ARG A 838 -15.10 -12.70 56.82
CA ARG A 838 -14.53 -12.30 55.51
C ARG A 838 -14.95 -10.88 55.12
N ARG A 839 -13.98 -9.95 55.01
CA ARG A 839 -14.21 -8.60 54.43
C ARG A 839 -14.77 -8.68 53.01
N ARG A 840 -15.74 -7.81 52.67
CA ARG A 840 -16.34 -7.69 51.33
C ARG A 840 -15.23 -7.39 50.31
N GLY A 841 -15.25 -8.07 49.16
CA GLY A 841 -14.19 -7.98 48.13
C GLY A 841 -13.11 -9.07 48.16
N ARG A 842 -12.81 -9.71 49.31
CA ARG A 842 -11.82 -10.81 49.35
C ARG A 842 -12.34 -12.05 48.59
N PRO A 843 -11.56 -12.71 47.72
CA PRO A 843 -12.00 -13.90 46.96
C PRO A 843 -12.63 -14.98 47.84
N LYS A 844 -13.65 -15.69 47.30
CA LYS A 844 -14.36 -16.79 48.00
C LYS A 844 -13.49 -18.05 48.14
N THR A 845 -12.61 -18.28 47.18
CA THR A 845 -11.59 -19.33 47.17
C THR A 845 -10.32 -18.80 47.84
N THR A 846 -9.86 -19.49 48.88
CA THR A 846 -8.58 -19.19 49.55
C THR A 846 -7.56 -20.26 49.15
N TRP A 847 -6.27 -19.94 49.21
CA TRP A 847 -5.18 -20.89 48.95
C TRP A 847 -5.39 -22.21 49.71
N ARG A 848 -5.72 -22.13 51.01
CA ARG A 848 -6.04 -23.31 51.85
C ARG A 848 -7.22 -24.13 51.32
N ARG A 849 -8.31 -23.51 50.85
CA ARG A 849 -9.45 -24.25 50.27
C ARG A 849 -9.07 -24.99 48.99
N THR A 850 -8.23 -24.38 48.16
CA THR A 850 -7.71 -25.04 46.95
C THR A 850 -6.82 -26.22 47.31
N VAL A 851 -5.91 -26.07 48.28
CA VAL A 851 -5.00 -27.14 48.71
C VAL A 851 -5.73 -28.26 49.46
N GLU A 852 -6.71 -27.94 50.31
CA GLU A 852 -7.51 -28.95 51.01
C GLU A 852 -8.34 -29.80 50.03
N LYS A 853 -8.87 -29.17 48.97
CA LYS A 853 -9.53 -29.88 47.88
C LYS A 853 -8.56 -30.79 47.12
N GLU A 854 -7.40 -30.26 46.70
CA GLU A 854 -6.35 -31.04 46.02
C GLU A 854 -5.83 -32.19 46.90
N ARG A 855 -5.77 -32.00 48.23
CA ARG A 855 -5.38 -33.03 49.22
C ARG A 855 -6.38 -34.18 49.28
N GLN A 856 -7.68 -33.86 49.24
CA GLN A 856 -8.76 -34.86 49.19
C GLN A 856 -8.79 -35.59 47.85
N GLU A 857 -8.57 -34.87 46.74
CA GLU A 857 -8.45 -35.45 45.39
C GLU A 857 -7.23 -36.36 45.24
N ALA A 858 -6.16 -36.13 46.03
CA ALA A 858 -4.98 -36.99 46.13
C ALA A 858 -5.22 -38.32 46.88
N GLY A 859 -6.37 -38.49 47.54
CA GLY A 859 -6.66 -39.62 48.42
C GLY A 859 -6.07 -39.51 49.85
N TRP A 860 -5.29 -38.46 50.15
CA TRP A 860 -4.76 -38.23 51.49
C TRP A 860 -5.89 -37.85 52.46
N ARG A 861 -6.02 -38.57 53.57
CA ARG A 861 -7.09 -38.40 54.57
C ARG A 861 -6.76 -37.35 55.61
N SER A 862 -5.51 -37.27 56.04
CA SER A 862 -5.03 -36.24 56.98
C SER A 862 -3.84 -35.42 56.45
N TRP A 863 -3.51 -34.32 57.12
CA TRP A 863 -2.26 -33.57 56.88
C TRP A 863 -1.02 -34.25 57.46
N GLU A 864 -1.18 -35.18 58.42
CA GLU A 864 -0.07 -35.95 58.97
C GLU A 864 0.41 -37.01 57.97
N GLU A 865 -0.52 -37.65 57.26
CA GLU A 865 -0.26 -38.58 56.15
C GLU A 865 0.53 -37.90 55.02
N VAL A 866 0.16 -36.66 54.68
CA VAL A 866 0.91 -35.81 53.73
C VAL A 866 2.33 -35.54 54.23
N ARG A 867 2.51 -35.29 55.53
CA ARG A 867 3.84 -35.07 56.14
C ARG A 867 4.70 -36.33 56.05
N THR A 868 4.15 -37.50 56.37
CA THR A 868 4.85 -38.80 56.26
C THR A 868 5.24 -39.11 54.81
N ALA A 869 4.36 -38.85 53.84
CA ALA A 869 4.68 -38.96 52.43
C ALA A 869 5.76 -37.94 51.98
N ALA A 870 5.81 -36.75 52.61
CA ALA A 870 6.78 -35.72 52.29
C ALA A 870 8.19 -35.97 52.85
N THR A 871 8.35 -36.83 53.86
CA THR A 871 9.68 -37.15 54.42
C THR A 871 10.59 -37.84 53.41
N ASN A 872 10.08 -38.77 52.59
CA ASN A 872 10.85 -39.39 51.52
C ASN A 872 10.84 -38.50 50.26
N ARG A 873 12.03 -38.05 49.81
CA ARG A 873 12.17 -37.10 48.70
C ARG A 873 11.75 -37.66 47.34
N GLU A 874 12.02 -38.94 47.07
CA GLU A 874 11.75 -39.54 45.76
C GLU A 874 10.31 -40.05 45.64
N GLU A 875 9.75 -40.62 46.71
CA GLU A 875 8.32 -40.91 46.79
C GLU A 875 7.51 -39.61 46.68
N TRP A 876 7.87 -38.54 47.41
CA TRP A 876 7.17 -37.25 47.32
C TRP A 876 7.18 -36.66 45.90
N LYS A 877 8.33 -36.70 45.20
CA LYS A 877 8.39 -36.28 43.79
C LYS A 877 7.43 -37.11 42.93
N SER A 878 7.35 -38.41 43.17
CA SER A 878 6.50 -39.34 42.42
C SER A 878 5.01 -39.09 42.68
N SER A 879 4.60 -38.93 43.94
CA SER A 879 3.23 -38.58 44.32
C SER A 879 2.81 -37.23 43.74
N VAL A 880 3.67 -36.20 43.79
CA VAL A 880 3.38 -34.88 43.20
C VAL A 880 3.33 -34.93 41.67
N LYS A 881 4.11 -35.82 41.02
CA LYS A 881 4.05 -36.06 39.58
C LYS A 881 2.74 -36.74 39.19
N ALA A 882 2.31 -37.78 39.93
CA ALA A 882 1.04 -38.46 39.73
C ALA A 882 -0.16 -37.50 39.89
N LEU A 883 -0.15 -36.68 40.94
CA LEU A 883 -1.15 -35.63 41.17
C LEU A 883 -1.28 -34.65 39.99
N SER A 884 -0.15 -34.24 39.40
CA SER A 884 -0.15 -33.37 38.23
C SER A 884 -0.67 -34.05 36.95
N ALA A 885 -0.63 -35.38 36.87
CA ALA A 885 -1.15 -36.15 35.75
C ALA A 885 -2.67 -36.37 35.86
N THR A 886 -3.20 -36.75 37.04
CA THR A 886 -4.64 -37.00 37.26
C THR A 886 -5.55 -35.80 37.03
N ARG A 887 -4.99 -34.57 36.98
CA ARG A 887 -5.71 -33.35 36.65
C ARG A 887 -5.75 -33.08 35.13
N HIS A 888 -4.76 -33.60 34.40
CA HIS A 888 -4.63 -33.47 32.95
C HIS A 888 -5.70 -34.26 32.17
N GLU A 889 -6.34 -35.23 32.82
CA GLU A 889 -7.46 -36.01 32.28
C GLU A 889 -8.84 -35.38 32.55
N LYS A 890 -8.93 -34.41 33.49
CA LYS A 890 -10.19 -33.80 33.95
C LYS A 890 -10.41 -32.36 33.48
N ASP A 891 -9.32 -31.62 33.22
CA ASP A 891 -9.33 -30.33 32.51
C ASP A 891 -9.35 -30.57 30.97
#